data_AF-A0A3M0IMP5-F1
#
_entry.id   AF-A0A3M0IMP5-F1
#
_cell.length_a   1.000
_cell.length_b   1.000
_cell.length_c   1.000
_cell.angle_alpha   90.00
_cell.angle_beta   90.00
_cell.angle_gamma   90.00
#
_symmetry.space_group_name_H-M   'P 1'
#
loop_
_entity.id
_entity.type
_entity.pdbx_description
1 polymer ?
#
loop_
_entity_poly.entity_id
_entity_poly.type
_entity_poly.pdbx_seq_one_letter_code
_entity_poly.pdbx_strand_id
1 'polypeptide(L)'
;MVPTELVEKFWPLMNASKPPPKTPKTSPKPPQIPFRAPPEAPCPQMVPTELVEKEFWRLVNSIEEDVTVEYGADIHSKEFGSGFPVRDGKRRLSPEEEEYAGSGWNLNVMPVLQQSVLCHINADISGMKVPWLYVGMVFSAFCWHIEDHWSYSINYLHWGEPKTWYGVPSFAAEHLEEVMKKLTPELFESQPDLLHQLVTLMNPNTLMAHGVPVVRTNQCAGEFVITFPRAYHSGFNQGYNFAEAVNFCTADWLPAGRQCIEHYRRLRRYCVFSHEELICKMAASPEKLDLNLAAAVHKEMFVLVQEERKLRKALLEKGITEAEREAFELLPDDERQCDKCKTTCFLSALACYDCPQGLVCLYHMDDLCKCPRSKQYLRYRYTLDELPAMLHKLKVRAESFDTWANKVRIALEVEDGRKRTLEELRALESEARERKFPENELLHRLKGCLGQAERCVSEALGLISSQETGVPAPALTLEELRAFLEQMNQLPCVMHQIGDVQALLERVEAFQDEARAALDVPPPGPGALQELLDRGARLGVEVPEGRRLERQLAQAAWLEEAGRTVAPSPAVDVAMAELQELLTIAQRWEEKAQMCLEARTVTTTRAWMTWRGWWPWAGTCRVRLEELRQLEVQVLCPCADAGSDSSKRLKWRQEPGLYRLDAESLGLSAQDLRDPGAVIVAFKEGEQKEKEGMLRLRHANSQKSAPPLPGPGPPSCVCGQPAGPAMLQCQLCRDWFHGSCVSWPRLGAQKPSPAWWEWDAKFLCPLCQRSRRPRLETILALLVALQKLPVRLPEGEALQCLTERAITWQDRARQLLASRTGPGPWSGWRRCGTGCTAATAATAPCARPAATSRPRASFGAGGGRAPPEHLPSVPPGVGGERDAPSPEKNGPLPSELEALSAALPRLQGPVLELAEGTRRPLEELMMEGDLLEVTLDEAQSIWRLLQATRPPPLALFRLLLEDS
;
A
#
# COMPACT_ATOMS: atom_id res chain seq x y z
N MET A 1 6.28 -41.52 41.57
CA MET A 1 7.25 -42.62 41.68
C MET A 1 6.90 -43.64 40.60
N VAL A 2 7.86 -44.03 39.76
CA VAL A 2 7.66 -45.02 38.67
C VAL A 2 8.53 -46.25 38.98
N PRO A 3 8.06 -47.50 38.75
CA PRO A 3 8.82 -48.70 39.14
C PRO A 3 10.18 -48.83 38.45
N THR A 4 11.17 -49.29 39.22
CA THR A 4 12.59 -49.35 38.83
C THR A 4 12.91 -50.33 37.70
N GLU A 5 12.04 -51.31 37.42
CA GLU A 5 12.29 -52.39 36.46
C GLU A 5 12.28 -51.94 34.98
N LEU A 6 11.74 -50.76 34.67
CA LEU A 6 11.77 -50.19 33.32
C LEU A 6 13.09 -49.46 32.99
N VAL A 7 13.88 -49.07 34.00
CA VAL A 7 15.10 -48.26 33.80
C VAL A 7 16.29 -49.13 33.40
N GLU A 8 16.45 -50.33 33.98
CA GLU A 8 17.61 -51.19 33.70
C GLU A 8 17.60 -51.79 32.29
N LYS A 9 16.43 -51.94 31.64
CA LYS A 9 16.32 -52.52 30.29
C LYS A 9 16.74 -51.59 29.16
N PHE A 10 16.74 -50.27 29.35
CA PHE A 10 17.01 -49.29 28.27
C PHE A 10 18.34 -48.54 28.42
N TRP A 11 19.02 -48.64 29.57
CA TRP A 11 20.30 -47.96 29.83
C TRP A 11 21.44 -48.28 28.82
N PRO A 12 21.60 -49.51 28.28
CA PRO A 12 22.72 -49.82 27.37
C PRO A 12 22.64 -49.19 25.98
N LEU A 13 21.47 -48.69 25.54
CA LEU A 13 21.26 -48.23 24.16
C LEU A 13 21.51 -46.72 23.94
N MET A 14 21.64 -45.92 25.00
CA MET A 14 21.82 -44.46 24.89
C MET A 14 23.28 -43.96 24.98
N ASN A 15 24.29 -44.85 25.00
CA ASN A 15 25.69 -44.44 25.21
C ASN A 15 26.69 -45.13 24.25
N ALA A 16 26.60 -44.85 22.94
CA ALA A 16 27.53 -45.40 21.95
C ALA A 16 27.83 -44.50 20.73
N SER A 17 28.29 -43.25 20.92
CA SER A 17 28.95 -42.50 19.83
C SER A 17 29.89 -41.38 20.28
N LYS A 18 31.16 -41.73 20.54
CA LYS A 18 32.31 -40.84 20.27
C LYS A 18 32.97 -41.26 18.94
N PRO A 19 33.48 -40.34 18.12
CA PRO A 19 33.97 -40.67 16.77
C PRO A 19 35.40 -41.25 16.79
N PRO A 20 35.70 -42.32 16.03
CA PRO A 20 37.07 -42.77 15.75
C PRO A 20 37.69 -42.03 14.54
N PRO A 21 39.03 -42.05 14.38
CA PRO A 21 39.75 -41.20 13.42
C PRO A 21 39.68 -41.69 11.95
N LYS A 22 40.02 -40.79 11.02
CA LYS A 22 39.96 -41.01 9.56
C LYS A 22 41.13 -41.81 8.98
N THR A 23 40.85 -42.40 7.80
CA THR A 23 41.79 -42.90 6.75
C THR A 23 42.31 -44.35 6.88
N PRO A 24 42.75 -45.00 5.78
CA PRO A 24 41.94 -45.25 4.58
C PRO A 24 42.13 -46.69 4.01
N LYS A 25 41.13 -47.26 3.30
CA LYS A 25 41.32 -48.24 2.20
C LYS A 25 40.04 -48.62 1.44
N THR A 26 40.25 -49.30 0.32
CA THR A 26 39.38 -49.45 -0.85
C THR A 26 38.53 -50.74 -0.92
N SER A 27 37.47 -50.70 -1.76
CA SER A 27 36.71 -51.82 -2.37
C SER A 27 35.67 -52.56 -1.50
N PRO A 28 34.68 -53.27 -2.10
CA PRO A 28 34.09 -53.20 -3.45
C PRO A 28 32.57 -52.86 -3.44
N LYS A 29 31.92 -52.71 -4.62
CA LYS A 29 30.45 -52.52 -4.72
C LYS A 29 29.68 -53.85 -4.60
N PRO A 30 28.59 -53.94 -3.83
CA PRO A 30 27.67 -55.08 -3.82
C PRO A 30 26.71 -55.08 -5.03
N PRO A 31 26.09 -56.23 -5.38
CA PRO A 31 25.29 -56.38 -6.59
C PRO A 31 23.91 -55.73 -6.51
N GLN A 32 23.44 -55.16 -7.62
CA GLN A 32 22.08 -54.67 -7.76
C GLN A 32 21.12 -55.83 -8.07
N ILE A 33 20.14 -56.06 -7.20
CA ILE A 33 18.96 -56.86 -7.50
C ILE A 33 17.89 -55.91 -8.07
N PRO A 34 17.33 -56.15 -9.27
CA PRO A 34 16.33 -55.26 -9.84
C PRO A 34 14.99 -55.44 -9.13
N PHE A 35 14.57 -54.41 -8.39
CA PHE A 35 13.20 -54.33 -7.86
C PHE A 35 12.24 -54.15 -9.03
N ARG A 36 11.35 -55.12 -9.25
CA ARG A 36 10.25 -55.01 -10.22
C ARG A 36 9.14 -54.17 -9.59
N ALA A 37 8.86 -53.00 -10.16
CA ALA A 37 7.72 -52.19 -9.72
C ALA A 37 6.39 -52.93 -10.02
N PRO A 38 5.36 -52.83 -9.15
CA PRO A 38 4.00 -53.23 -9.48
C PRO A 38 3.42 -52.31 -10.57
N PRO A 39 2.41 -52.75 -11.33
CA PRO A 39 1.79 -51.93 -12.36
C PRO A 39 0.90 -50.83 -11.77
N GLU A 40 1.05 -49.61 -12.29
CA GLU A 40 0.02 -48.56 -12.37
C GLU A 40 -0.75 -48.21 -11.08
N ALA A 41 -0.03 -47.80 -10.04
CA ALA A 41 -0.59 -46.83 -9.09
C ALA A 41 -0.48 -45.42 -9.70
N PRO A 42 -1.54 -44.59 -9.71
CA PRO A 42 -1.44 -43.19 -10.15
C PRO A 42 -0.49 -42.41 -9.24
N CYS A 43 0.20 -41.41 -9.80
CA CYS A 43 1.05 -40.52 -9.02
C CYS A 43 0.19 -39.82 -7.91
N PRO A 44 0.66 -39.72 -6.64
CA PRO A 44 -0.15 -39.17 -5.54
C PRO A 44 -0.79 -37.81 -5.84
N GLN A 45 -0.08 -36.96 -6.60
CA GLN A 45 -0.55 -35.64 -7.07
C GLN A 45 -1.75 -35.68 -8.04
N MET A 46 -2.32 -36.85 -8.36
CA MET A 46 -3.51 -37.00 -9.21
C MET A 46 -4.79 -37.37 -8.45
N VAL A 47 -4.77 -37.49 -7.12
CA VAL A 47 -5.97 -37.78 -6.32
C VAL A 47 -6.74 -36.47 -6.03
N PRO A 48 -8.02 -36.32 -6.46
CA PRO A 48 -8.80 -35.11 -6.17
C PRO A 48 -9.16 -35.00 -4.69
N THR A 49 -9.17 -33.77 -4.15
CA THR A 49 -9.42 -33.56 -2.70
C THR A 49 -10.81 -33.99 -2.26
N GLU A 50 -11.78 -33.93 -3.17
CA GLU A 50 -13.17 -34.36 -2.99
C GLU A 50 -13.29 -35.88 -2.85
N LEU A 51 -12.38 -36.64 -3.48
CA LEU A 51 -12.34 -38.09 -3.37
C LEU A 51 -11.81 -38.52 -2.01
N VAL A 52 -10.72 -37.90 -1.54
CA VAL A 52 -10.14 -38.14 -0.21
C VAL A 52 -11.13 -37.73 0.89
N GLU A 53 -11.81 -36.59 0.76
CA GLU A 53 -12.83 -36.13 1.71
C GLU A 53 -14.01 -37.10 1.81
N LYS A 54 -14.52 -37.56 0.66
CA LYS A 54 -15.57 -38.57 0.61
C LYS A 54 -15.14 -39.88 1.27
N GLU A 55 -13.90 -40.31 1.01
CA GLU A 55 -13.37 -41.57 1.53
C GLU A 55 -13.08 -41.49 3.04
N PHE A 56 -12.53 -40.37 3.52
CA PHE A 56 -12.34 -40.10 4.95
C PHE A 56 -13.66 -40.26 5.73
N TRP A 57 -14.73 -39.60 5.28
CA TRP A 57 -16.04 -39.73 5.93
C TRP A 57 -16.72 -41.09 5.72
N ARG A 58 -16.34 -41.85 4.68
CA ARG A 58 -16.77 -43.25 4.53
C ARG A 58 -16.10 -44.13 5.59
N LEU A 59 -14.79 -44.00 5.75
CA LEU A 59 -13.99 -44.75 6.73
C LEU A 59 -14.42 -44.44 8.16
N VAL A 60 -14.59 -43.16 8.54
CA VAL A 60 -15.04 -42.75 9.89
C VAL A 60 -16.43 -43.31 10.25
N ASN A 61 -17.29 -43.58 9.26
CA ASN A 61 -18.61 -44.20 9.46
C ASN A 61 -18.61 -45.72 9.27
N SER A 62 -17.50 -46.34 8.87
CA SER A 62 -17.39 -47.78 8.65
C SER A 62 -16.98 -48.49 9.94
N ILE A 63 -17.67 -49.59 10.25
CA ILE A 63 -17.31 -50.50 11.35
C ILE A 63 -16.66 -51.80 10.83
N GLU A 64 -16.52 -51.94 9.51
CA GLU A 64 -16.04 -53.16 8.84
C GLU A 64 -14.58 -53.07 8.40
N GLU A 65 -14.00 -51.86 8.38
CA GLU A 65 -12.67 -51.58 7.84
C GLU A 65 -11.82 -50.75 8.81
N ASP A 66 -10.81 -51.37 9.41
CA ASP A 66 -9.86 -50.69 10.29
C ASP A 66 -8.73 -50.02 9.50
N VAL A 67 -8.63 -48.68 9.59
CA VAL A 67 -7.53 -47.90 8.98
C VAL A 67 -6.80 -47.10 10.06
N THR A 68 -5.53 -47.43 10.28
CA THR A 68 -4.65 -46.74 11.23
C THR A 68 -3.82 -45.66 10.55
N VAL A 69 -3.72 -44.48 11.18
CA VAL A 69 -2.97 -43.33 10.68
C VAL A 69 -1.99 -42.79 11.73
N GLU A 70 -0.88 -42.20 11.28
CA GLU A 70 0.14 -41.59 12.14
C GLU A 70 0.16 -40.06 11.95
N TYR A 71 0.52 -39.30 12.97
CA TYR A 71 0.74 -37.86 12.86
C TYR A 71 1.65 -37.33 13.97
N GLY A 72 2.26 -36.17 13.73
CA GLY A 72 2.94 -35.38 14.75
C GLY A 72 2.10 -34.17 15.13
N ALA A 73 1.88 -33.95 16.42
CA ALA A 73 1.22 -32.78 16.97
C ALA A 73 1.89 -32.35 18.29
N ASP A 74 1.52 -31.18 18.78
CA ASP A 74 1.99 -30.58 20.04
C ASP A 74 3.51 -30.38 20.12
N ILE A 75 4.20 -30.45 18.98
CA ILE A 75 5.65 -30.34 18.88
C ILE A 75 6.05 -28.88 19.09
N HIS A 76 6.76 -28.59 20.18
CA HIS A 76 7.13 -27.23 20.54
C HIS A 76 8.27 -26.68 19.65
N SER A 77 8.04 -25.53 19.01
CA SER A 77 9.06 -24.86 18.17
C SER A 77 10.33 -24.47 18.96
N LYS A 78 10.24 -24.35 20.29
CA LYS A 78 11.37 -24.09 21.20
C LYS A 78 12.37 -25.26 21.27
N GLU A 79 11.91 -26.49 21.04
CA GLU A 79 12.73 -27.70 21.08
C GLU A 79 13.20 -28.14 19.68
N PHE A 80 12.29 -28.12 18.70
CA PHE A 80 12.53 -28.63 17.34
C PHE A 80 12.88 -27.54 16.31
N GLY A 81 12.70 -26.27 16.66
CA GLY A 81 12.81 -25.12 15.76
C GLY A 81 11.47 -24.77 15.09
N SER A 82 11.22 -23.49 14.87
CA SER A 82 10.10 -23.02 14.03
C SER A 82 10.38 -23.31 12.55
N GLY A 83 9.32 -23.44 11.72
CA GLY A 83 9.47 -23.44 10.27
C GLY A 83 9.78 -22.05 9.70
N PHE A 84 9.48 -20.98 10.45
CA PHE A 84 9.84 -19.61 10.09
C PHE A 84 11.28 -19.25 10.50
N PRO A 85 11.93 -18.30 9.79
CA PRO A 85 13.15 -17.67 10.27
C PRO A 85 12.94 -16.94 11.60
N VAL A 86 13.85 -17.13 12.57
CA VAL A 86 13.79 -16.49 13.90
C VAL A 86 15.14 -15.84 14.23
N ARG A 87 15.10 -14.64 14.83
CA ARG A 87 16.28 -13.88 15.27
C ARG A 87 16.82 -14.38 16.61
N ASP A 88 17.19 -15.66 16.70
CA ASP A 88 17.65 -16.29 17.94
C ASP A 88 19.19 -16.26 18.14
N GLY A 89 19.93 -15.71 17.18
CA GLY A 89 21.39 -15.62 17.19
C GLY A 89 22.14 -16.94 16.93
N LYS A 90 21.44 -18.08 16.83
CA LYS A 90 22.07 -19.39 16.54
C LYS A 90 22.44 -19.54 15.06
N ARG A 91 21.70 -18.87 14.17
CA ARG A 91 21.93 -18.88 12.72
C ARG A 91 22.06 -17.45 12.20
N ARG A 92 23.02 -17.22 11.29
CA ARG A 92 23.09 -16.00 10.49
C ARG A 92 22.05 -16.10 9.36
N LEU A 93 21.06 -15.22 9.39
CA LEU A 93 20.01 -15.15 8.37
C LEU A 93 20.56 -14.48 7.09
N SER A 94 20.00 -14.88 5.95
CA SER A 94 20.15 -14.15 4.68
C SER A 94 19.28 -12.88 4.67
N PRO A 95 19.52 -11.90 3.77
CA PRO A 95 18.70 -10.68 3.71
C PRO A 95 17.20 -10.94 3.49
N GLU A 96 16.86 -11.97 2.72
CA GLU A 96 15.48 -12.43 2.50
C GLU A 96 14.89 -13.05 3.77
N GLU A 97 15.63 -13.94 4.45
CA GLU A 97 15.18 -14.50 5.74
C GLU A 97 15.04 -13.44 6.85
N GLU A 98 15.84 -12.37 6.82
CA GLU A 98 15.81 -11.26 7.78
C GLU A 98 14.51 -10.43 7.67
N GLU A 99 13.95 -10.33 6.46
CA GLU A 99 12.64 -9.72 6.17
C GLU A 99 11.50 -10.57 6.78
N TYR A 100 11.46 -11.88 6.45
CA TYR A 100 10.47 -12.79 7.02
C TYR A 100 10.61 -12.97 8.55
N ALA A 101 11.82 -12.85 9.10
CA ALA A 101 12.06 -12.86 10.55
C ALA A 101 11.55 -11.59 11.26
N GLY A 102 11.35 -10.48 10.54
CA GLY A 102 10.77 -9.24 11.06
C GLY A 102 9.26 -9.10 10.82
N SER A 103 8.66 -9.97 10.01
CA SER A 103 7.25 -9.88 9.61
C SER A 103 6.30 -10.16 10.77
N GLY A 104 5.23 -9.38 10.90
CA GLY A 104 4.15 -9.63 11.86
C GLY A 104 3.32 -10.90 11.57
N TRP A 105 3.45 -11.48 10.37
CA TRP A 105 2.84 -12.76 10.00
C TRP A 105 3.69 -13.98 10.39
N ASN A 106 4.91 -13.75 10.87
CA ASN A 106 5.73 -14.80 11.48
C ASN A 106 5.10 -15.19 12.82
N LEU A 107 4.75 -16.47 13.00
CA LEU A 107 3.99 -16.91 14.17
C LEU A 107 4.77 -16.81 15.49
N ASN A 108 6.10 -16.63 15.44
CA ASN A 108 6.92 -16.32 16.62
C ASN A 108 6.86 -14.83 17.01
N VAL A 109 6.46 -13.95 16.09
CA VAL A 109 6.37 -12.50 16.28
C VAL A 109 4.95 -12.08 16.65
N MET A 110 3.92 -12.69 16.06
CA MET A 110 2.52 -12.32 16.26
C MET A 110 2.09 -12.22 17.74
N PRO A 111 2.41 -13.18 18.64
CA PRO A 111 2.01 -13.10 20.06
C PRO A 111 2.67 -11.94 20.83
N VAL A 112 3.79 -11.40 20.34
CA VAL A 112 4.58 -10.33 20.98
C VAL A 112 4.43 -8.96 20.32
N LEU A 113 3.59 -8.83 19.29
CA LEU A 113 3.21 -7.52 18.71
C LEU A 113 2.53 -6.63 19.77
N GLN A 114 2.70 -5.31 19.68
CA GLN A 114 2.11 -4.34 20.63
C GLN A 114 0.56 -4.34 20.65
N GLN A 115 -0.07 -4.89 19.61
CA GLN A 115 -1.53 -5.05 19.49
C GLN A 115 -2.01 -6.39 20.06
N SER A 116 -1.11 -7.35 20.29
CA SER A 116 -1.42 -8.63 20.93
C SER A 116 -1.52 -8.46 22.44
N VAL A 117 -2.66 -8.85 23.00
CA VAL A 117 -2.90 -8.85 24.45
C VAL A 117 -1.89 -9.77 25.17
N LEU A 118 -1.43 -10.84 24.52
CA LEU A 118 -0.51 -11.82 25.10
C LEU A 118 0.90 -11.25 25.39
N CYS A 119 1.28 -10.12 24.77
CA CYS A 119 2.57 -9.48 25.05
C CYS A 119 2.68 -8.92 26.49
N HIS A 120 1.54 -8.76 27.19
CA HIS A 120 1.47 -8.31 28.58
C HIS A 120 1.49 -9.45 29.62
N ILE A 121 1.49 -10.71 29.16
CA ILE A 121 1.79 -11.87 30.01
C ILE A 121 3.31 -12.03 30.07
N ASN A 122 3.90 -12.38 31.21
CA ASN A 122 5.35 -12.61 31.31
C ASN A 122 5.75 -14.09 31.16
N ALA A 123 4.83 -15.03 31.39
CA ALA A 123 5.06 -16.46 31.20
C ALA A 123 5.08 -16.85 29.71
N ASP A 124 5.93 -17.81 29.35
CA ASP A 124 5.87 -18.54 28.07
C ASP A 124 4.75 -19.59 28.18
N ILE A 125 3.55 -19.27 27.71
CA ILE A 125 2.44 -20.22 27.64
C ILE A 125 2.59 -21.03 26.35
N SER A 126 2.72 -22.35 26.47
CA SER A 126 2.82 -23.25 25.32
C SER A 126 1.54 -23.20 24.48
N GLY A 127 1.67 -23.27 23.15
CA GLY A 127 0.57 -23.14 22.19
C GLY A 127 0.13 -21.68 21.96
N MET A 128 0.13 -20.85 23.01
CA MET A 128 -0.31 -19.46 22.92
C MET A 128 0.78 -18.44 22.58
N LYS A 129 2.02 -18.67 23.00
CA LYS A 129 3.17 -17.80 22.67
C LYS A 129 4.27 -18.49 21.92
N VAL A 130 4.38 -19.80 22.11
CA VAL A 130 5.35 -20.67 21.45
C VAL A 130 4.55 -21.48 20.43
N PRO A 131 4.78 -21.27 19.11
CA PRO A 131 4.08 -22.02 18.09
C PRO A 131 4.26 -23.54 18.23
N TRP A 132 3.22 -24.27 17.84
CA TRP A 132 3.20 -25.73 17.75
C TRP A 132 3.30 -26.18 16.29
N LEU A 133 4.08 -27.23 16.06
CA LEU A 133 4.30 -27.81 14.74
C LEU A 133 3.44 -29.07 14.58
N TYR A 134 2.88 -29.24 13.39
CA TYR A 134 2.01 -30.35 13.03
C TYR A 134 2.51 -31.02 11.76
N VAL A 135 2.82 -32.31 11.85
CA VAL A 135 3.23 -33.15 10.71
C VAL A 135 2.04 -34.01 10.30
N GLY A 136 1.43 -33.69 9.17
CA GLY A 136 0.26 -34.39 8.63
C GLY A 136 0.62 -35.51 7.66
N MET A 137 -0.25 -36.50 7.56
CA MET A 137 -0.27 -37.50 6.48
C MET A 137 -1.72 -37.70 6.03
N VAL A 138 -1.95 -38.41 4.91
CA VAL A 138 -3.31 -38.70 4.42
C VAL A 138 -4.22 -39.25 5.54
N PHE A 139 -5.42 -38.68 5.64
CA PHE A 139 -6.44 -38.99 6.66
C PHE A 139 -6.08 -38.66 8.12
N SER A 140 -4.88 -38.15 8.45
CA SER A 140 -4.63 -37.73 9.84
C SER A 140 -5.46 -36.48 10.17
N ALA A 141 -6.14 -36.51 11.33
CA ALA A 141 -7.27 -35.65 11.62
C ALA A 141 -7.17 -34.98 13.00
N PHE A 142 -7.90 -33.87 13.15
CA PHE A 142 -8.12 -33.19 14.42
C PHE A 142 -9.63 -33.04 14.67
N CYS A 143 -10.04 -33.43 15.88
CA CYS A 143 -11.44 -33.47 16.30
C CYS A 143 -12.06 -32.08 16.45
N TRP A 144 -13.38 -32.04 16.64
CA TRP A 144 -14.09 -30.79 16.93
C TRP A 144 -13.61 -30.20 18.26
N HIS A 145 -13.07 -28.99 18.20
CA HIS A 145 -12.63 -28.25 19.37
C HIS A 145 -12.75 -26.73 19.19
N ILE A 146 -12.50 -26.03 20.30
CA ILE A 146 -12.37 -24.59 20.41
C ILE A 146 -11.08 -24.29 21.17
N GLU A 147 -10.47 -23.15 20.86
CA GLU A 147 -9.24 -22.70 21.49
C GLU A 147 -9.38 -22.43 22.99
N ASP A 148 -8.28 -22.61 23.73
CA ASP A 148 -8.20 -22.24 25.14
C ASP A 148 -8.51 -20.76 25.34
N HIS A 149 -9.28 -20.47 26.39
CA HIS A 149 -9.85 -19.15 26.70
C HIS A 149 -10.68 -18.52 25.57
N TRP A 150 -11.19 -19.33 24.62
CA TRP A 150 -11.84 -18.85 23.39
C TRP A 150 -10.96 -17.84 22.64
N SER A 151 -9.64 -18.04 22.63
CA SER A 151 -8.70 -17.22 21.86
C SER A 151 -8.89 -17.40 20.35
N TYR A 152 -8.22 -16.57 19.55
CA TYR A 152 -8.00 -16.87 18.15
C TYR A 152 -6.89 -17.91 18.02
N SER A 153 -6.90 -18.72 16.98
CA SER A 153 -5.68 -19.37 16.47
C SER A 153 -5.43 -19.01 15.02
N ILE A 154 -4.15 -19.03 14.65
CA ILE A 154 -3.69 -18.89 13.27
C ILE A 154 -2.82 -20.10 12.94
N ASN A 155 -3.09 -20.72 11.80
CA ASN A 155 -2.35 -21.86 11.27
C ASN A 155 -1.76 -21.48 9.90
N TYR A 156 -0.47 -21.74 9.70
CA TYR A 156 0.22 -21.58 8.42
C TYR A 156 0.66 -22.95 7.90
N LEU A 157 0.33 -23.26 6.64
CA LEU A 157 0.78 -24.48 5.98
C LEU A 157 2.08 -24.18 5.21
N HIS A 158 3.23 -24.52 5.78
CA HIS A 158 4.53 -24.22 5.18
C HIS A 158 4.72 -24.88 3.82
N TRP A 159 4.40 -26.18 3.73
CA TRP A 159 4.52 -26.98 2.51
C TRP A 159 3.73 -28.28 2.61
N GLY A 160 3.54 -28.93 1.46
CA GLY A 160 2.93 -30.26 1.34
C GLY A 160 1.52 -30.23 0.76
N GLU A 161 0.80 -31.33 0.94
CA GLU A 161 -0.56 -31.50 0.43
C GLU A 161 -1.60 -30.77 1.30
N PRO A 162 -2.78 -30.39 0.77
CA PRO A 162 -3.70 -29.49 1.47
C PRO A 162 -4.22 -30.03 2.82
N LYS A 163 -4.63 -29.12 3.70
CA LYS A 163 -5.34 -29.43 4.94
C LYS A 163 -6.81 -29.03 4.80
N THR A 164 -7.74 -29.97 4.94
CA THR A 164 -9.18 -29.69 4.86
C THR A 164 -9.70 -29.32 6.24
N TRP A 165 -10.39 -28.19 6.31
CA TRP A 165 -10.96 -27.61 7.53
C TRP A 165 -12.49 -27.55 7.44
N TYR A 166 -13.14 -27.80 8.57
CA TYR A 166 -14.54 -27.48 8.84
C TYR A 166 -14.60 -26.49 9.99
N GLY A 167 -15.39 -25.44 9.84
CA GLY A 167 -15.59 -24.40 10.84
C GLY A 167 -17.07 -24.19 11.14
N VAL A 168 -17.38 -23.87 12.39
CA VAL A 168 -18.71 -23.51 12.89
C VAL A 168 -18.60 -22.15 13.58
N PRO A 169 -19.40 -21.15 13.20
CA PRO A 169 -19.29 -19.81 13.73
C PRO A 169 -19.66 -19.75 15.22
N SER A 170 -19.08 -18.80 15.94
CA SER A 170 -19.17 -18.69 17.40
C SER A 170 -20.61 -18.56 17.94
N PHE A 171 -21.52 -17.93 17.20
CA PHE A 171 -22.93 -17.83 17.57
C PHE A 171 -23.67 -19.19 17.55
N ALA A 172 -23.13 -20.20 16.85
CA ALA A 172 -23.69 -21.54 16.76
C ALA A 172 -22.97 -22.55 17.68
N ALA A 173 -22.00 -22.11 18.48
CA ALA A 173 -21.24 -22.98 19.38
C ALA A 173 -22.17 -23.75 20.34
N GLU A 174 -23.08 -23.05 21.03
CA GLU A 174 -24.00 -23.67 21.99
C GLU A 174 -24.95 -24.67 21.33
N HIS A 175 -25.43 -24.36 20.11
CA HIS A 175 -26.26 -25.27 19.32
C HIS A 175 -25.50 -26.54 18.91
N LEU A 176 -24.21 -26.42 18.56
CA LEU A 176 -23.34 -27.58 18.33
C LEU A 176 -23.12 -28.40 19.60
N GLU A 177 -22.84 -27.75 20.74
CA GLU A 177 -22.68 -28.42 22.03
C GLU A 177 -23.94 -29.21 22.42
N GLU A 178 -25.13 -28.64 22.20
CA GLU A 178 -26.43 -29.29 22.43
C GLU A 178 -26.69 -30.48 21.50
N VAL A 179 -26.39 -30.32 20.20
CA VAL A 179 -26.53 -31.40 19.21
C VAL A 179 -25.58 -32.56 19.53
N MET A 180 -24.34 -32.29 19.92
CA MET A 180 -23.40 -33.33 20.35
C MET A 180 -23.89 -34.05 21.61
N LYS A 181 -24.32 -33.31 22.64
CA LYS A 181 -24.91 -33.89 23.87
C LYS A 181 -26.11 -34.79 23.59
N LYS A 182 -26.95 -34.41 22.62
CA LYS A 182 -28.13 -35.18 22.20
C LYS A 182 -27.80 -36.45 21.41
N LEU A 183 -26.74 -36.41 20.59
CA LEU A 183 -26.36 -37.54 19.72
C LEU A 183 -25.50 -38.59 20.43
N THR A 184 -24.72 -38.21 21.44
CA THR A 184 -23.85 -39.14 22.19
C THR A 184 -24.00 -39.00 23.72
N PRO A 185 -25.23 -39.12 24.28
CA PRO A 185 -25.49 -38.81 25.69
C PRO A 185 -24.67 -39.66 26.67
N GLU A 186 -24.46 -40.96 26.38
CA GLU A 186 -23.69 -41.89 27.22
C GLU A 186 -22.22 -41.43 27.43
N LEU A 187 -21.62 -40.84 26.39
CA LEU A 187 -20.26 -40.27 26.48
C LEU A 187 -20.24 -39.00 27.36
N PHE A 188 -21.30 -38.19 27.34
CA PHE A 188 -21.40 -36.99 28.19
C PHE A 188 -21.76 -37.28 29.64
N GLU A 189 -22.56 -38.32 29.90
CA GLU A 189 -22.86 -38.79 31.25
C GLU A 189 -21.61 -39.40 31.91
N SER A 190 -20.77 -40.10 31.14
CA SER A 190 -19.48 -40.61 31.63
C SER A 190 -18.41 -39.53 31.76
N GLN A 191 -18.38 -38.53 30.87
CA GLN A 191 -17.44 -37.40 30.90
C GLN A 191 -18.11 -36.07 30.51
N PRO A 192 -18.48 -35.21 31.48
CA PRO A 192 -19.06 -33.89 31.19
C PRO A 192 -18.16 -32.96 30.36
N ASP A 193 -16.83 -33.13 30.46
CA ASP A 193 -15.82 -32.32 29.78
C ASP A 193 -15.42 -32.85 28.38
N LEU A 194 -16.10 -33.87 27.85
CA LEU A 194 -15.78 -34.55 26.58
C LEU A 194 -15.50 -33.59 25.40
N LEU A 195 -16.32 -32.54 25.26
CA LEU A 195 -16.20 -31.49 24.22
C LEU A 195 -14.87 -30.73 24.24
N HIS A 196 -14.13 -30.81 25.35
CA HIS A 196 -12.90 -30.08 25.59
C HIS A 196 -11.66 -30.99 25.55
N GLN A 197 -11.85 -32.31 25.38
CA GLN A 197 -10.75 -33.30 25.39
C GLN A 197 -10.34 -33.78 23.99
N LEU A 198 -10.78 -33.12 22.90
CA LEU A 198 -10.34 -33.41 21.52
C LEU A 198 -10.63 -34.85 21.03
N VAL A 199 -11.64 -35.53 21.58
CA VAL A 199 -11.85 -36.98 21.34
C VAL A 199 -12.86 -37.35 20.24
N THR A 200 -13.72 -36.44 19.76
CA THR A 200 -14.85 -36.81 18.89
C THR A 200 -14.83 -36.12 17.52
N LEU A 201 -14.71 -36.93 16.46
CA LEU A 201 -15.10 -36.55 15.11
C LEU A 201 -16.60 -36.75 14.94
N MET A 202 -17.29 -35.73 14.42
CA MET A 202 -18.71 -35.81 14.05
C MET A 202 -18.86 -35.29 12.62
N ASN A 203 -19.58 -36.03 11.79
CA ASN A 203 -19.73 -35.69 10.37
C ASN A 203 -20.45 -34.32 10.22
N PRO A 204 -19.88 -33.35 9.46
CA PRO A 204 -20.50 -32.07 9.17
C PRO A 204 -21.95 -32.16 8.68
N ASN A 205 -22.28 -33.17 7.86
CA ASN A 205 -23.64 -33.35 7.35
C ASN A 205 -24.64 -33.66 8.46
N THR A 206 -24.22 -34.37 9.52
CA THR A 206 -25.06 -34.65 10.70
C THR A 206 -25.33 -33.39 11.50
N LEU A 207 -24.32 -32.51 11.66
CA LEU A 207 -24.47 -31.21 12.30
C LEU A 207 -25.41 -30.29 11.49
N MET A 208 -25.21 -30.23 10.16
CA MET A 208 -26.06 -29.45 9.24
C MET A 208 -27.51 -29.95 9.22
N ALA A 209 -27.74 -31.26 9.28
CA ALA A 209 -29.09 -31.84 9.37
C ALA A 209 -29.81 -31.46 10.68
N HIS A 210 -29.08 -31.10 11.73
CA HIS A 210 -29.61 -30.55 12.98
C HIS A 210 -29.62 -29.01 13.03
N GLY A 211 -29.35 -28.34 11.90
CA GLY A 211 -29.40 -26.87 11.78
C GLY A 211 -28.13 -26.14 12.24
N VAL A 212 -27.04 -26.84 12.53
CA VAL A 212 -25.74 -26.18 12.80
C VAL A 212 -25.14 -25.70 11.49
N PRO A 213 -24.82 -24.40 11.32
CA PRO A 213 -24.11 -23.90 10.15
C PRO A 213 -22.65 -24.37 10.16
N VAL A 214 -22.25 -25.11 9.13
CA VAL A 214 -20.85 -25.53 8.93
C VAL A 214 -20.32 -24.94 7.62
N VAL A 215 -19.12 -24.37 7.68
CA VAL A 215 -18.34 -23.93 6.50
C VAL A 215 -17.11 -24.82 6.33
N ARG A 216 -16.53 -24.87 5.13
CA ARG A 216 -15.33 -25.67 4.84
C ARG A 216 -14.35 -24.98 3.89
N THR A 217 -13.07 -25.32 4.00
CA THR A 217 -12.01 -24.90 3.06
C THR A 217 -10.92 -25.96 2.93
N ASN A 218 -10.16 -25.89 1.83
CA ASN A 218 -8.88 -26.62 1.67
C ASN A 218 -7.75 -25.58 1.76
N GLN A 219 -6.98 -25.61 2.84
CA GLN A 219 -5.78 -24.79 3.00
C GLN A 219 -4.64 -25.39 2.18
N CYS A 220 -4.12 -24.63 1.23
CA CYS A 220 -2.96 -24.98 0.40
C CYS A 220 -1.65 -24.46 1.02
N ALA A 221 -0.51 -24.94 0.52
CA ALA A 221 0.80 -24.49 0.97
C ALA A 221 0.99 -22.98 0.71
N GLY A 222 1.50 -22.26 1.70
CA GLY A 222 1.61 -20.80 1.70
C GLY A 222 0.38 -20.06 2.22
N GLU A 223 -0.69 -20.76 2.61
CA GLU A 223 -1.94 -20.13 3.08
C GLU A 223 -2.09 -20.17 4.61
N PHE A 224 -2.69 -19.10 5.13
CA PHE A 224 -3.10 -19.00 6.53
C PHE A 224 -4.58 -19.37 6.71
N VAL A 225 -4.89 -20.10 7.77
CA VAL A 225 -6.25 -20.27 8.31
C VAL A 225 -6.31 -19.59 9.67
N ILE A 226 -7.35 -18.79 9.91
CA ILE A 226 -7.59 -18.11 11.19
C ILE A 226 -8.90 -18.63 11.78
N THR A 227 -8.86 -19.11 13.02
CA THR A 227 -10.04 -19.44 13.81
C THR A 227 -10.41 -18.24 14.69
N PHE A 228 -11.71 -18.01 14.87
CA PHE A 228 -12.23 -16.89 15.65
C PHE A 228 -12.64 -17.34 17.07
N PRO A 229 -12.75 -16.43 18.04
CA PRO A 229 -13.16 -16.74 19.41
C PRO A 229 -14.42 -17.61 19.48
N ARG A 230 -14.30 -18.77 20.15
CA ARG A 230 -15.36 -19.78 20.29
C ARG A 230 -15.88 -20.37 18.96
N ALA A 231 -15.14 -20.25 17.86
CA ALA A 231 -15.46 -20.93 16.61
C ALA A 231 -15.00 -22.39 16.68
N TYR A 232 -15.96 -23.31 16.71
CA TYR A 232 -15.67 -24.74 16.68
C TYR A 232 -15.05 -25.13 15.35
N HIS A 233 -14.01 -25.95 15.37
CA HIS A 233 -13.35 -26.41 14.14
C HIS A 233 -12.81 -27.84 14.25
N SER A 234 -12.74 -28.51 13.10
CA SER A 234 -12.21 -29.87 12.92
C SER A 234 -11.63 -30.01 11.50
N GLY A 235 -10.94 -31.11 11.21
CA GLY A 235 -10.40 -31.31 9.88
C GLY A 235 -9.47 -32.51 9.75
N PHE A 236 -8.91 -32.68 8.55
CA PHE A 236 -7.98 -33.75 8.22
C PHE A 236 -7.01 -33.33 7.11
N ASN A 237 -5.90 -34.04 6.99
CA ASN A 237 -4.88 -33.79 5.97
C ASN A 237 -5.13 -34.63 4.71
N GLN A 238 -5.01 -34.01 3.55
CA GLN A 238 -5.16 -34.68 2.24
C GLN A 238 -3.98 -35.61 1.94
N GLY A 239 -2.81 -35.33 2.52
CA GLY A 239 -1.58 -36.07 2.29
C GLY A 239 -0.44 -35.59 3.20
N TYR A 240 0.81 -35.76 2.76
CA TYR A 240 1.97 -35.40 3.59
C TYR A 240 2.18 -33.88 3.63
N ASN A 241 2.17 -33.28 4.82
CA ASN A 241 2.32 -31.84 4.99
C ASN A 241 2.93 -31.41 6.33
N PHE A 242 3.32 -30.14 6.39
CA PHE A 242 3.88 -29.51 7.59
C PHE A 242 3.22 -28.15 7.84
N ALA A 243 2.57 -28.01 8.99
CA ALA A 243 1.91 -26.79 9.42
C ALA A 243 2.46 -26.30 10.76
N GLU A 244 2.32 -25.01 11.02
CA GLU A 244 2.69 -24.37 12.28
C GLU A 244 1.52 -23.50 12.73
N ALA A 245 1.17 -23.53 14.01
CA ALA A 245 0.06 -22.74 14.55
C ALA A 245 0.39 -22.08 15.89
N VAL A 246 -0.29 -20.99 16.20
CA VAL A 246 -0.19 -20.30 17.49
C VAL A 246 -1.52 -19.61 17.82
N ASN A 247 -1.85 -19.49 19.10
CA ASN A 247 -3.00 -18.71 19.54
C ASN A 247 -2.63 -17.23 19.66
N PHE A 248 -3.62 -16.35 19.54
CA PHE A 248 -3.45 -14.93 19.79
C PHE A 248 -4.73 -14.29 20.35
N CYS A 249 -4.57 -13.13 20.98
CA CYS A 249 -5.66 -12.38 21.58
C CYS A 249 -5.56 -10.90 21.19
N THR A 250 -6.65 -10.37 20.66
CA THR A 250 -6.82 -8.97 20.22
C THR A 250 -7.65 -8.16 21.22
N ALA A 251 -7.82 -6.86 20.99
CA ALA A 251 -8.60 -5.99 21.87
C ALA A 251 -10.10 -6.39 21.94
N ASP A 252 -10.67 -6.88 20.84
CA ASP A 252 -12.05 -7.35 20.75
C ASP A 252 -12.29 -8.73 21.42
N TRP A 253 -11.23 -9.51 21.66
CA TRP A 253 -11.33 -10.78 22.40
C TRP A 253 -11.57 -10.58 23.90
N LEU A 254 -11.17 -9.45 24.51
CA LEU A 254 -11.24 -9.25 25.97
C LEU A 254 -12.61 -9.59 26.59
N PRO A 255 -13.76 -9.14 26.04
CA PRO A 255 -15.08 -9.49 26.59
C PRO A 255 -15.42 -10.98 26.40
N ALA A 256 -14.92 -11.62 25.34
CA ALA A 256 -15.11 -13.06 25.10
C ALA A 256 -14.26 -13.90 26.08
N GLY A 257 -13.02 -13.46 26.36
CA GLY A 257 -12.16 -14.07 27.37
C GLY A 257 -12.80 -14.05 28.77
N ARG A 258 -13.39 -12.92 29.20
CA ARG A 258 -14.12 -12.87 30.48
C ARG A 258 -15.32 -13.83 30.51
N GLN A 259 -16.13 -13.86 29.44
CA GLN A 259 -17.25 -14.80 29.32
C GLN A 259 -16.78 -16.26 29.33
N CYS A 260 -15.61 -16.56 28.76
CA CYS A 260 -14.99 -17.87 28.81
C CYS A 260 -14.63 -18.27 30.25
N ILE A 261 -14.08 -17.37 31.08
CA ILE A 261 -13.83 -17.65 32.50
C ILE A 261 -15.14 -17.91 33.26
N GLU A 262 -16.19 -17.13 33.00
CA GLU A 262 -17.52 -17.37 33.58
C GLU A 262 -18.09 -18.73 33.19
N HIS A 263 -17.83 -19.20 31.95
CA HIS A 263 -18.21 -20.53 31.46
C HIS A 263 -17.35 -21.63 32.11
N TYR A 264 -16.02 -21.50 32.14
CA TYR A 264 -15.10 -22.46 32.77
C TYR A 264 -15.41 -22.65 34.26
N ARG A 265 -15.79 -21.57 34.96
CA ARG A 265 -16.24 -21.60 36.36
C ARG A 265 -17.46 -22.50 36.58
N ARG A 266 -18.39 -22.56 35.62
CA ARG A 266 -19.57 -23.45 35.67
C ARG A 266 -19.21 -24.92 35.44
N LEU A 267 -18.24 -25.18 34.56
CA LEU A 267 -17.76 -26.53 34.24
C LEU A 267 -16.72 -27.08 35.24
N ARG A 268 -16.13 -26.22 36.08
CA ARG A 268 -14.96 -26.51 36.94
C ARG A 268 -13.66 -26.78 36.16
N ARG A 269 -13.55 -26.21 34.95
CA ARG A 269 -12.35 -26.32 34.10
C ARG A 269 -11.23 -25.41 34.61
N TYR A 270 -10.01 -25.96 34.62
CA TYR A 270 -8.79 -25.23 34.95
C TYR A 270 -8.52 -24.10 33.94
N CYS A 271 -8.01 -22.97 34.42
CA CYS A 271 -7.67 -21.82 33.58
C CYS A 271 -6.16 -21.80 33.30
N VAL A 272 -5.75 -21.70 32.02
CA VAL A 272 -4.32 -21.63 31.61
C VAL A 272 -3.60 -20.38 32.14
N PHE A 273 -4.35 -19.31 32.45
CA PHE A 273 -3.87 -18.08 33.10
C PHE A 273 -5.06 -17.32 33.71
N SER A 274 -4.80 -16.33 34.57
CA SER A 274 -5.86 -15.45 35.09
C SER A 274 -6.16 -14.29 34.13
N HIS A 275 -7.40 -14.21 33.64
CA HIS A 275 -7.87 -13.09 32.80
C HIS A 275 -7.88 -11.76 33.58
N GLU A 276 -8.19 -11.79 34.87
CA GLU A 276 -8.18 -10.60 35.72
C GLU A 276 -6.76 -10.06 35.91
N GLU A 277 -5.78 -10.95 36.11
CA GLU A 277 -4.35 -10.59 36.19
C GLU A 277 -3.88 -9.89 34.90
N LEU A 278 -4.29 -10.41 33.75
CA LEU A 278 -3.99 -9.85 32.43
C LEU A 278 -4.55 -8.43 32.25
N ILE A 279 -5.82 -8.21 32.59
CA ILE A 279 -6.43 -6.87 32.57
C ILE A 279 -5.70 -5.92 33.52
N CYS A 280 -5.37 -6.35 34.74
CA CYS A 280 -4.66 -5.52 35.70
C CYS A 280 -3.20 -5.20 35.29
N LYS A 281 -2.48 -6.12 34.64
CA LYS A 281 -1.14 -5.88 34.10
C LYS A 281 -1.15 -4.82 32.99
N MET A 282 -2.13 -4.87 32.09
CA MET A 282 -2.33 -3.82 31.08
C MET A 282 -2.69 -2.48 31.74
N ALA A 283 -3.63 -2.49 32.69
CA ALA A 283 -4.06 -1.31 33.45
C ALA A 283 -2.94 -0.66 34.29
N ALA A 284 -1.92 -1.42 34.68
CA ALA A 284 -0.75 -0.92 35.40
C ALA A 284 0.26 -0.15 34.51
N SER A 285 0.19 -0.30 33.19
CA SER A 285 1.11 0.37 32.23
C SER A 285 0.37 0.91 30.99
N PRO A 286 -0.61 1.83 31.16
CA PRO A 286 -1.46 2.32 30.07
C PRO A 286 -0.67 3.04 28.96
N GLU A 287 0.48 3.63 29.28
CA GLU A 287 1.38 4.29 28.32
C GLU A 287 1.97 3.33 27.27
N LYS A 288 2.04 2.02 27.60
CA LYS A 288 2.53 0.97 26.68
C LYS A 288 1.42 0.41 25.79
N LEU A 289 0.15 0.73 26.07
CA LEU A 289 -0.99 0.22 25.30
C LEU A 289 -1.22 1.06 24.05
N ASP A 290 -1.59 0.39 22.97
CA ASP A 290 -2.32 1.00 21.85
C ASP A 290 -3.65 1.63 22.35
N LEU A 291 -4.16 2.63 21.62
CA LEU A 291 -5.39 3.34 21.97
C LEU A 291 -6.62 2.44 21.96
N ASN A 292 -6.77 1.56 20.96
CA ASN A 292 -7.91 0.65 20.87
C ASN A 292 -7.87 -0.38 22.00
N LEU A 293 -6.67 -0.89 22.30
CA LEU A 293 -6.45 -1.77 23.44
C LEU A 293 -6.75 -1.07 24.77
N ALA A 294 -6.26 0.16 24.97
CA ALA A 294 -6.55 0.94 26.18
C ALA A 294 -8.06 1.20 26.37
N ALA A 295 -8.79 1.49 25.29
CA ALA A 295 -10.24 1.68 25.33
C ALA A 295 -11.00 0.37 25.63
N ALA A 296 -10.58 -0.76 25.07
CA ALA A 296 -11.16 -2.07 25.36
C ALA A 296 -10.86 -2.53 26.80
N VAL A 297 -9.62 -2.40 27.25
CA VAL A 297 -9.19 -2.67 28.63
C VAL A 297 -9.92 -1.77 29.63
N HIS A 298 -10.14 -0.48 29.31
CA HIS A 298 -10.96 0.40 30.16
C HIS A 298 -12.40 -0.12 30.34
N LYS A 299 -13.05 -0.58 29.25
CA LYS A 299 -14.41 -1.14 29.32
C LYS A 299 -14.48 -2.40 30.18
N GLU A 300 -13.59 -3.37 29.96
CA GLU A 300 -13.61 -4.61 30.73
C GLU A 300 -13.13 -4.40 32.19
N MET A 301 -12.14 -3.54 32.42
CA MET A 301 -11.73 -3.15 33.77
C MET A 301 -12.87 -2.48 34.54
N PHE A 302 -13.68 -1.64 33.89
CA PHE A 302 -14.87 -1.06 34.55
C PHE A 302 -15.83 -2.15 35.02
N VAL A 303 -16.12 -3.16 34.20
CA VAL A 303 -16.99 -4.29 34.56
C VAL A 303 -16.40 -5.09 35.74
N LEU A 304 -15.10 -5.45 35.67
CA LEU A 304 -14.41 -6.17 36.75
C LEU A 304 -14.45 -5.39 38.07
N VAL A 305 -14.23 -4.07 38.05
CA VAL A 305 -14.24 -3.24 39.26
C VAL A 305 -15.65 -3.13 39.89
N GLN A 306 -16.72 -3.08 39.08
CA GLN A 306 -18.08 -3.09 39.63
C GLN A 306 -18.44 -4.45 40.25
N GLU A 307 -18.10 -5.57 39.58
CA GLU A 307 -18.43 -6.90 40.08
C GLU A 307 -17.60 -7.25 41.32
N GLU A 308 -16.30 -6.92 41.35
CA GLU A 308 -15.44 -7.10 42.53
C GLU A 308 -15.93 -6.28 43.73
N ARG A 309 -16.35 -5.03 43.51
CA ARG A 309 -16.96 -4.20 44.55
C ARG A 309 -18.24 -4.83 45.12
N LYS A 310 -19.08 -5.41 44.26
CA LYS A 310 -20.31 -6.12 44.63
C LYS A 310 -20.02 -7.41 45.41
N LEU A 311 -19.05 -8.22 44.96
CA LEU A 311 -18.63 -9.46 45.62
C LEU A 311 -18.05 -9.18 47.02
N ARG A 312 -17.15 -8.20 47.15
CA ARG A 312 -16.61 -7.79 48.46
C ARG A 312 -17.69 -7.19 49.39
N LYS A 313 -18.67 -6.44 48.85
CA LYS A 313 -19.80 -5.96 49.64
C LYS A 313 -20.66 -7.12 50.18
N ALA A 314 -20.98 -8.09 49.34
CA ALA A 314 -21.73 -9.29 49.77
C ALA A 314 -20.97 -10.11 50.83
N LEU A 315 -19.64 -10.14 50.75
CA LEU A 315 -18.77 -10.79 51.74
C LEU A 315 -18.82 -10.07 53.11
N LEU A 316 -18.75 -8.74 53.11
CA LEU A 316 -18.91 -7.91 54.31
C LEU A 316 -20.32 -8.04 54.92
N GLU A 317 -21.36 -8.04 54.09
CA GLU A 317 -22.76 -8.27 54.52
C GLU A 317 -22.97 -9.65 55.15
N LYS A 318 -22.12 -10.63 54.81
CA LYS A 318 -22.09 -11.95 55.46
C LYS A 318 -21.35 -11.99 56.80
N GLY A 319 -20.70 -10.91 57.22
CA GLY A 319 -20.01 -10.78 58.50
C GLY A 319 -18.54 -11.18 58.49
N ILE A 320 -17.89 -11.21 57.31
CA ILE A 320 -16.45 -11.44 57.16
C ILE A 320 -15.77 -10.08 57.03
N THR A 321 -15.06 -9.66 58.06
CA THR A 321 -14.46 -8.31 58.17
C THR A 321 -12.95 -8.27 58.12
N GLU A 322 -12.27 -9.40 58.37
CA GLU A 322 -10.82 -9.49 58.30
C GLU A 322 -10.36 -9.61 56.84
N ALA A 323 -9.28 -8.92 56.49
CA ALA A 323 -8.76 -8.87 55.14
C ALA A 323 -7.23 -8.70 55.12
N GLU A 324 -6.57 -9.45 54.25
CA GLU A 324 -5.12 -9.48 54.08
C GLU A 324 -4.76 -9.20 52.61
N ARG A 325 -3.69 -8.42 52.37
CA ARG A 325 -3.23 -8.16 51.00
C ARG A 325 -2.31 -9.29 50.54
N GLU A 326 -2.65 -9.91 49.42
CA GLU A 326 -1.92 -11.06 48.85
C GLU A 326 -1.41 -10.75 47.44
N ALA A 327 -0.20 -11.20 47.13
CA ALA A 327 0.43 -11.00 45.81
C ALA A 327 0.24 -12.26 44.94
N PHE A 328 -1.02 -12.50 44.53
CA PHE A 328 -1.42 -13.72 43.81
C PHE A 328 -0.57 -14.03 42.57
N GLU A 329 0.03 -13.05 41.89
CA GLU A 329 0.92 -13.27 40.74
C GLU A 329 2.28 -13.91 41.08
N LEU A 330 2.62 -14.04 42.38
CA LEU A 330 3.82 -14.73 42.87
C LEU A 330 3.54 -16.17 43.32
N LEU A 331 2.27 -16.53 43.48
CA LEU A 331 1.85 -17.88 43.85
C LEU A 331 1.76 -18.77 42.59
N PRO A 332 2.15 -20.05 42.68
CA PRO A 332 1.86 -21.04 41.64
C PRO A 332 0.36 -21.11 41.31
N ASP A 333 0.02 -21.41 40.05
CA ASP A 333 -1.37 -21.42 39.58
C ASP A 333 -2.23 -22.47 40.30
N ASP A 334 -1.65 -23.58 40.75
CA ASP A 334 -2.28 -24.63 41.55
C ASP A 334 -2.55 -24.21 43.00
N GLU A 335 -1.68 -23.40 43.61
CA GLU A 335 -1.87 -22.88 44.98
C GLU A 335 -2.93 -21.77 45.07
N ARG A 336 -3.23 -21.11 43.94
CA ARG A 336 -4.19 -19.98 43.87
C ARG A 336 -5.52 -20.31 43.17
N GLN A 337 -5.83 -21.59 42.96
CA GLN A 337 -7.10 -22.04 42.40
C GLN A 337 -8.23 -22.10 43.44
N CYS A 338 -9.45 -21.79 43.02
CA CYS A 338 -10.64 -22.04 43.84
C CYS A 338 -10.93 -23.54 43.95
N ASP A 339 -11.02 -24.08 45.18
CA ASP A 339 -11.31 -25.48 45.46
C ASP A 339 -12.55 -26.01 44.71
N LYS A 340 -13.59 -25.19 44.62
CA LYS A 340 -14.90 -25.57 44.06
C LYS A 340 -14.95 -25.54 42.52
N CYS A 341 -14.36 -24.53 41.88
CA CYS A 341 -14.53 -24.27 40.44
C CYS A 341 -13.24 -24.20 39.62
N LYS A 342 -12.07 -24.40 40.26
CA LYS A 342 -10.73 -24.43 39.62
C LYS A 342 -10.36 -23.17 38.82
N THR A 343 -11.07 -22.07 39.02
CA THR A 343 -10.69 -20.74 38.54
C THR A 343 -9.46 -20.25 39.30
N THR A 344 -8.43 -19.79 38.59
CA THR A 344 -7.23 -19.14 39.13
C THR A 344 -7.60 -17.76 39.70
N CYS A 345 -7.56 -17.61 41.01
CA CYS A 345 -7.93 -16.38 41.72
C CYS A 345 -6.85 -15.30 41.56
N PHE A 346 -7.26 -14.03 41.38
CA PHE A 346 -6.32 -12.91 41.33
C PHE A 346 -6.80 -11.65 42.06
N LEU A 347 -8.00 -11.11 41.76
CA LEU A 347 -8.46 -9.88 42.44
C LEU A 347 -8.71 -10.10 43.93
N SER A 348 -9.38 -11.22 44.24
CA SER A 348 -9.64 -11.67 45.60
C SER A 348 -9.94 -13.17 45.71
N ALA A 349 -9.75 -13.70 46.92
CA ALA A 349 -10.17 -15.03 47.34
C ALA A 349 -10.55 -15.01 48.84
N LEU A 350 -11.30 -16.00 49.27
CA LEU A 350 -11.63 -16.25 50.68
C LEU A 350 -10.78 -17.42 51.20
N ALA A 351 -10.15 -17.22 52.35
CA ALA A 351 -9.35 -18.21 53.06
C ALA A 351 -9.79 -18.30 54.54
N CYS A 352 -9.27 -19.27 55.28
CA CYS A 352 -9.64 -19.52 56.67
C CYS A 352 -8.40 -19.87 57.51
N TYR A 353 -8.22 -19.24 58.68
CA TYR A 353 -7.08 -19.51 59.56
C TYR A 353 -7.02 -20.96 60.05
N ASP A 354 -8.19 -21.55 60.31
CA ASP A 354 -8.32 -22.93 60.79
C ASP A 354 -8.27 -23.95 59.62
N CYS A 355 -8.18 -23.50 58.36
CA CYS A 355 -8.10 -24.35 57.15
C CYS A 355 -7.10 -23.78 56.13
N PRO A 356 -5.78 -23.84 56.39
CA PRO A 356 -4.76 -23.08 55.65
C PRO A 356 -4.57 -23.50 54.18
N GLN A 357 -5.05 -24.69 53.78
CA GLN A 357 -5.05 -25.13 52.37
C GLN A 357 -6.36 -24.82 51.63
N GLY A 358 -7.39 -24.33 52.32
CA GLY A 358 -8.68 -24.02 51.70
C GLY A 358 -8.68 -22.64 51.06
N LEU A 359 -9.02 -22.56 49.77
CA LEU A 359 -9.10 -21.32 49.02
C LEU A 359 -10.31 -21.34 48.08
N VAL A 360 -11.18 -20.32 48.15
CA VAL A 360 -12.29 -20.17 47.20
C VAL A 360 -12.38 -18.77 46.61
N CYS A 361 -12.78 -18.66 45.34
CA CYS A 361 -13.16 -17.38 44.76
C CYS A 361 -14.47 -16.87 45.41
N LEU A 362 -14.73 -15.56 45.38
CA LEU A 362 -15.89 -14.99 46.06
C LEU A 362 -17.25 -15.49 45.56
N TYR A 363 -17.35 -16.00 44.33
CA TYR A 363 -18.55 -16.68 43.83
C TYR A 363 -18.93 -17.95 44.62
N HIS A 364 -17.95 -18.57 45.29
CA HIS A 364 -18.09 -19.80 46.08
C HIS A 364 -17.81 -19.56 47.57
N MET A 365 -18.05 -18.35 48.06
CA MET A 365 -17.80 -17.94 49.46
C MET A 365 -18.51 -18.81 50.52
N ASP A 366 -19.57 -19.55 50.18
CA ASP A 366 -20.24 -20.48 51.10
C ASP A 366 -19.69 -21.93 51.03
N ASP A 367 -18.77 -22.23 50.09
CA ASP A 367 -18.22 -23.58 49.86
C ASP A 367 -16.85 -23.82 50.52
N LEU A 368 -16.23 -22.81 51.16
CA LEU A 368 -14.86 -22.90 51.69
C LEU A 368 -14.70 -23.97 52.78
N CYS A 369 -15.41 -23.82 53.89
CA CYS A 369 -15.30 -24.67 55.06
C CYS A 369 -16.51 -24.49 55.98
N LYS A 370 -16.64 -25.37 56.98
CA LYS A 370 -17.71 -25.29 58.01
C LYS A 370 -17.33 -24.43 59.22
N CYS A 371 -16.18 -23.76 59.21
CA CYS A 371 -15.74 -22.91 60.31
C CYS A 371 -16.61 -21.64 60.43
N PRO A 372 -16.69 -21.01 61.61
CA PRO A 372 -17.39 -19.73 61.78
C PRO A 372 -16.81 -18.66 60.84
N ARG A 373 -17.67 -17.76 60.35
CA ARG A 373 -17.26 -16.66 59.45
C ARG A 373 -16.22 -15.71 60.07
N SER A 374 -16.15 -15.63 61.40
CA SER A 374 -15.10 -14.90 62.14
C SER A 374 -13.70 -15.54 62.07
N LYS A 375 -13.56 -16.72 61.44
CA LYS A 375 -12.29 -17.39 61.16
C LYS A 375 -11.88 -17.32 59.69
N GLN A 376 -12.75 -16.75 58.86
CA GLN A 376 -12.55 -16.56 57.43
C GLN A 376 -12.10 -15.12 57.19
N TYR A 377 -11.22 -14.93 56.20
CA TYR A 377 -10.67 -13.61 55.87
C TYR A 377 -10.49 -13.46 54.36
N LEU A 378 -10.65 -12.23 53.88
CA LEU A 378 -10.51 -11.85 52.48
C LEU A 378 -9.04 -11.67 52.12
N ARG A 379 -8.48 -12.53 51.26
CA ARG A 379 -7.20 -12.25 50.59
C ARG A 379 -7.49 -11.41 49.35
N TYR A 380 -6.85 -10.25 49.22
CA TYR A 380 -7.11 -9.31 48.11
C TYR A 380 -5.83 -8.74 47.50
N ARG A 381 -5.81 -8.49 46.20
CA ARG A 381 -4.62 -7.95 45.51
C ARG A 381 -4.53 -6.42 45.54
N TYR A 382 -5.66 -5.76 45.29
CA TYR A 382 -5.81 -4.30 45.22
C TYR A 382 -6.94 -3.80 46.11
N THR A 383 -6.81 -2.60 46.66
CA THR A 383 -7.91 -1.93 47.38
C THR A 383 -8.97 -1.41 46.43
N LEU A 384 -10.15 -1.08 46.97
CA LEU A 384 -11.22 -0.45 46.19
C LEU A 384 -10.93 1.03 45.83
N ASP A 385 -9.81 1.60 46.29
CA ASP A 385 -9.32 2.94 45.89
C ASP A 385 -8.26 2.84 44.78
N GLU A 386 -7.40 1.81 44.82
CA GLU A 386 -6.40 1.53 43.79
C GLU A 386 -7.04 1.20 42.44
N LEU A 387 -8.10 0.38 42.45
CA LEU A 387 -8.78 -0.07 41.23
C LEU A 387 -9.41 1.07 40.40
N PRO A 388 -10.18 2.03 40.98
CA PRO A 388 -10.63 3.23 40.28
C PRO A 388 -9.49 4.14 39.82
N ALA A 389 -8.38 4.23 40.56
CA ALA A 389 -7.23 5.03 40.15
C ALA A 389 -6.54 4.44 38.90
N MET A 390 -6.44 3.12 38.79
CA MET A 390 -5.98 2.44 37.57
C MET A 390 -6.96 2.68 36.40
N LEU A 391 -8.27 2.56 36.64
CA LEU A 391 -9.30 2.82 35.65
C LEU A 391 -9.25 4.27 35.14
N HIS A 392 -9.04 5.26 36.01
CA HIS A 392 -8.90 6.66 35.61
C HIS A 392 -7.69 6.89 34.69
N LYS A 393 -6.53 6.26 34.99
CA LYS A 393 -5.35 6.33 34.11
C LYS A 393 -5.61 5.73 32.73
N LEU A 394 -6.33 4.60 32.67
CA LEU A 394 -6.78 4.01 31.40
C LEU A 394 -7.74 4.93 30.65
N LYS A 395 -8.70 5.56 31.35
CA LYS A 395 -9.63 6.53 30.75
C LYS A 395 -8.88 7.70 30.10
N VAL A 396 -7.94 8.31 30.82
CA VAL A 396 -7.09 9.40 30.30
C VAL A 396 -6.31 8.95 29.07
N ARG A 397 -5.79 7.71 29.03
CA ARG A 397 -5.12 7.18 27.82
C ARG A 397 -6.08 6.96 26.66
N ALA A 398 -7.24 6.37 26.89
CA ALA A 398 -8.25 6.11 25.86
C ALA A 398 -8.75 7.43 25.23
N GLU A 399 -9.09 8.42 26.06
CA GLU A 399 -9.56 9.75 25.62
C GLU A 399 -8.41 10.67 25.17
N SER A 400 -7.14 10.27 25.32
CA SER A 400 -5.97 11.13 24.99
C SER A 400 -5.88 11.48 23.50
N PHE A 401 -6.37 10.59 22.62
CA PHE A 401 -6.41 10.82 21.19
C PHE A 401 -7.56 11.74 20.79
N ASP A 402 -8.78 11.51 21.30
CA ASP A 402 -9.93 12.37 21.02
C ASP A 402 -9.70 13.80 21.52
N THR A 403 -9.12 13.94 22.72
CA THR A 403 -8.75 15.25 23.27
C THR A 403 -7.65 15.93 22.45
N TRP A 404 -6.62 15.20 22.02
CA TRP A 404 -5.59 15.74 21.12
C TRP A 404 -6.15 16.12 19.74
N ALA A 405 -6.95 15.27 19.12
CA ALA A 405 -7.57 15.50 17.81
C ALA A 405 -8.48 16.75 17.85
N ASN A 406 -9.21 16.95 18.95
CA ASN A 406 -9.97 18.18 19.19
C ASN A 406 -9.06 19.42 19.33
N LYS A 407 -7.95 19.35 20.11
CA LYS A 407 -6.98 20.46 20.18
C LYS A 407 -6.42 20.81 18.79
N VAL A 408 -6.04 19.82 17.99
CA VAL A 408 -5.47 20.02 16.65
C VAL A 408 -6.51 20.59 15.70
N ARG A 409 -7.77 20.11 15.75
CA ARG A 409 -8.87 20.66 14.95
C ARG A 409 -9.09 22.14 15.27
N ILE A 410 -9.27 22.50 16.55
CA ILE A 410 -9.42 23.88 17.00
C ILE A 410 -8.23 24.75 16.56
N ALA A 411 -7.01 24.21 16.63
CA ALA A 411 -5.79 24.91 16.22
C ALA A 411 -5.64 25.10 14.70
N LEU A 412 -6.09 24.15 13.87
CA LEU A 412 -5.99 24.21 12.41
C LEU A 412 -7.17 24.93 11.74
N GLU A 413 -8.36 24.83 12.32
CA GLU A 413 -9.60 25.41 11.76
C GLU A 413 -9.92 26.79 12.36
N VAL A 414 -9.14 27.21 13.37
CA VAL A 414 -9.22 28.52 14.05
C VAL A 414 -10.65 28.79 14.59
N GLU A 415 -11.31 27.74 15.10
CA GLU A 415 -12.69 27.79 15.61
C GLU A 415 -12.86 28.83 16.75
N ASP A 416 -11.82 29.01 17.58
CA ASP A 416 -11.76 30.01 18.65
C ASP A 416 -11.59 31.47 18.14
N GLY A 417 -11.45 31.68 16.83
CA GLY A 417 -11.10 32.97 16.22
C GLY A 417 -9.65 33.44 16.48
N ARG A 418 -8.85 32.64 17.20
CA ARG A 418 -7.46 32.95 17.58
C ARG A 418 -6.47 31.98 16.92
N LYS A 419 -5.63 32.51 16.04
CA LYS A 419 -4.47 31.78 15.48
C LYS A 419 -3.48 31.35 16.58
N ARG A 420 -2.83 30.21 16.38
CA ARG A 420 -1.86 29.60 17.31
C ARG A 420 -0.42 29.95 16.95
N THR A 421 0.54 29.89 17.87
CA THR A 421 1.96 30.08 17.49
C THR A 421 2.51 28.84 16.79
N LEU A 422 3.61 29.00 16.03
CA LEU A 422 4.30 27.85 15.43
C LEU A 422 4.79 26.85 16.50
N GLU A 423 5.13 27.35 17.70
CA GLU A 423 5.56 26.52 18.83
C GLU A 423 4.40 25.70 19.41
N GLU A 424 3.18 26.28 19.51
CA GLU A 424 1.98 25.56 19.93
C GLU A 424 1.66 24.40 18.95
N LEU A 425 1.80 24.63 17.64
CA LEU A 425 1.59 23.57 16.64
C LEU A 425 2.69 22.49 16.69
N ARG A 426 3.95 22.86 16.90
CA ARG A 426 5.06 21.90 17.12
C ARG A 426 4.88 21.09 18.41
N ALA A 427 4.34 21.70 19.47
CA ALA A 427 4.04 20.99 20.71
C ALA A 427 2.95 19.92 20.51
N LEU A 428 1.94 20.17 19.66
CA LEU A 428 0.93 19.18 19.29
C LEU A 428 1.50 18.02 18.45
N GLU A 429 2.50 18.28 17.60
CA GLU A 429 3.22 17.24 16.84
C GLU A 429 4.08 16.38 17.77
N SER A 430 4.82 16.97 18.71
CA SER A 430 5.58 16.21 19.71
C SER A 430 4.66 15.42 20.66
N GLU A 431 3.51 15.96 21.08
CA GLU A 431 2.51 15.23 21.88
C GLU A 431 2.05 13.94 21.15
N ALA A 432 1.84 14.01 19.83
CA ALA A 432 1.47 12.85 19.02
C ALA A 432 2.60 11.81 18.90
N ARG A 433 3.83 12.27 18.67
CA ARG A 433 5.03 11.43 18.56
C ARG A 433 5.37 10.73 19.88
N GLU A 434 5.35 11.45 20.98
CA GLU A 434 5.63 10.93 22.33
C GLU A 434 4.58 9.90 22.77
N ARG A 435 3.30 10.17 22.49
CA ARG A 435 2.18 9.27 22.84
C ARG A 435 1.94 8.16 21.82
N LYS A 436 2.73 8.11 20.74
CA LYS A 436 2.65 7.14 19.64
C LYS A 436 1.23 7.03 19.08
N PHE A 437 0.62 8.16 18.76
CA PHE A 437 -0.67 8.15 18.07
C PHE A 437 -0.51 7.60 16.65
N PRO A 438 -1.51 6.88 16.11
CA PRO A 438 -1.46 6.35 14.76
C PRO A 438 -1.37 7.50 13.73
N GLU A 439 -0.64 7.28 12.65
CA GLU A 439 -0.67 8.18 11.49
C GLU A 439 -2.11 8.24 10.96
N ASN A 440 -2.70 9.43 10.98
CA ASN A 440 -4.04 9.71 10.49
C ASN A 440 -4.04 11.01 9.68
N GLU A 441 -5.13 11.27 8.94
CA GLU A 441 -5.28 12.48 8.13
C GLU A 441 -5.08 13.77 8.94
N LEU A 442 -5.47 13.76 10.22
CA LEU A 442 -5.35 14.90 11.13
C LEU A 442 -3.89 15.22 11.48
N LEU A 443 -3.06 14.19 11.71
CA LEU A 443 -1.61 14.32 11.91
C LEU A 443 -0.91 14.71 10.61
N HIS A 444 -1.31 14.16 9.46
CA HIS A 444 -0.80 14.57 8.15
C HIS A 444 -1.13 16.05 7.84
N ARG A 445 -2.36 16.51 8.14
CA ARG A 445 -2.76 17.93 8.03
C ARG A 445 -1.91 18.82 8.94
N LEU A 446 -1.65 18.40 10.19
CA LEU A 446 -0.80 19.15 11.13
C LEU A 446 0.66 19.25 10.63
N LYS A 447 1.27 18.14 10.24
CA LYS A 447 2.63 18.09 9.67
C LYS A 447 2.72 18.93 8.38
N GLY A 448 1.72 18.85 7.51
CA GLY A 448 1.63 19.64 6.28
C GLY A 448 1.52 21.15 6.55
N CYS A 449 0.71 21.55 7.54
CA CYS A 449 0.60 22.94 7.98
C CYS A 449 1.92 23.47 8.56
N LEU A 450 2.60 22.68 9.40
CA LEU A 450 3.92 23.02 9.94
C LEU A 450 4.95 23.22 8.82
N GLY A 451 5.06 22.28 7.88
CA GLY A 451 5.98 22.39 6.74
C GLY A 451 5.62 23.46 5.70
N GLN A 452 4.38 23.98 5.69
CA GLN A 452 4.01 25.17 4.93
C GLN A 452 4.43 26.45 5.67
N ALA A 453 4.15 26.54 6.98
CA ALA A 453 4.53 27.68 7.80
C ALA A 453 6.05 27.87 7.89
N GLU A 454 6.81 26.79 8.06
CA GLU A 454 8.28 26.84 8.10
C GLU A 454 8.90 27.30 6.78
N ARG A 455 8.34 26.89 5.63
CA ARG A 455 8.73 27.41 4.32
C ARG A 455 8.39 28.88 4.17
N CYS A 456 7.19 29.31 4.53
CA CYS A 456 6.79 30.72 4.48
C CYS A 456 7.70 31.61 5.36
N VAL A 457 8.09 31.14 6.55
CA VAL A 457 9.04 31.87 7.41
C VAL A 457 10.44 31.93 6.77
N SER A 458 10.92 30.84 6.18
CA SER A 458 12.22 30.80 5.48
C SER A 458 12.26 31.73 4.26
N GLU A 459 11.21 31.68 3.42
CA GLU A 459 11.05 32.54 2.24
C GLU A 459 10.95 34.02 2.65
N ALA A 460 10.15 34.36 3.66
CA ALA A 460 10.05 35.73 4.17
C ALA A 460 11.38 36.27 4.72
N LEU A 461 12.13 35.46 5.49
CA LEU A 461 13.47 35.84 5.96
C LEU A 461 14.48 36.00 4.80
N GLY A 462 14.38 35.18 3.76
CA GLY A 462 15.17 35.34 2.54
C GLY A 462 14.89 36.68 1.82
N LEU A 463 13.62 37.08 1.75
CA LEU A 463 13.22 38.37 1.16
C LEU A 463 13.69 39.58 1.99
N ILE A 464 13.59 39.50 3.32
CA ILE A 464 14.03 40.59 4.19
C ILE A 464 15.56 40.75 4.13
N SER A 465 16.31 39.65 4.22
CA SER A 465 17.78 39.67 4.22
C SER A 465 18.40 40.07 2.87
N SER A 466 17.72 39.86 1.74
CA SER A 466 18.19 40.35 0.44
C SER A 466 18.18 41.88 0.34
N GLN A 467 17.23 42.55 1.02
CA GLN A 467 17.15 44.01 1.05
C GLN A 467 18.32 44.65 1.80
N GLU A 468 18.76 44.02 2.89
CA GLU A 468 19.86 44.53 3.73
C GLU A 468 21.24 44.28 3.11
N THR A 469 21.38 43.21 2.33
CA THR A 469 22.67 42.77 1.78
C THR A 469 22.93 43.22 0.35
N GLY A 470 21.91 43.67 -0.38
CA GLY A 470 22.04 44.15 -1.77
C GLY A 470 22.37 43.05 -2.79
N VAL A 471 22.22 41.78 -2.40
CA VAL A 471 22.42 40.62 -3.28
C VAL A 471 21.09 40.33 -4.00
N PRO A 472 21.07 40.18 -5.34
CA PRO A 472 19.83 39.97 -6.07
C PRO A 472 19.19 38.62 -5.72
N ALA A 473 18.06 38.68 -5.02
CA ALA A 473 17.14 37.56 -4.86
C ALA A 473 16.47 37.20 -6.21
N PRO A 474 15.91 35.99 -6.37
CA PRO A 474 15.02 35.71 -7.50
C PRO A 474 13.88 36.73 -7.52
N ALA A 475 13.74 37.46 -8.63
CA ALA A 475 12.80 38.55 -8.76
C ALA A 475 11.36 38.04 -8.73
N LEU A 476 10.71 38.16 -7.57
CA LEU A 476 9.25 38.04 -7.47
C LEU A 476 8.61 39.29 -8.05
N THR A 477 7.46 39.14 -8.69
CA THR A 477 6.61 40.25 -9.12
C THR A 477 5.80 40.80 -7.94
N LEU A 478 5.29 42.02 -8.08
CA LEU A 478 4.35 42.62 -7.11
C LEU A 478 3.08 41.74 -6.88
N GLU A 479 2.61 41.03 -7.91
CA GLU A 479 1.46 40.12 -7.79
C GLU A 479 1.81 38.87 -6.98
N GLU A 480 2.98 38.29 -7.20
CA GLU A 480 3.46 37.14 -6.41
C GLU A 480 3.74 37.52 -4.95
N LEU A 481 4.26 38.72 -4.68
CA LEU A 481 4.44 39.23 -3.31
C LEU A 481 3.09 39.37 -2.57
N ARG A 482 2.06 39.90 -3.25
CA ARG A 482 0.69 39.98 -2.70
C ARG A 482 0.11 38.60 -2.45
N ALA A 483 0.26 37.66 -3.40
CA ALA A 483 -0.21 36.28 -3.26
C ALA A 483 0.50 35.54 -2.13
N PHE A 484 1.81 35.76 -1.95
CA PHE A 484 2.60 35.21 -0.86
C PHE A 484 2.13 35.73 0.51
N LEU A 485 1.89 37.04 0.63
CA LEU A 485 1.33 37.63 1.85
C LEU A 485 -0.10 37.14 2.13
N GLU A 486 -0.92 36.89 1.11
CA GLU A 486 -2.22 36.25 1.28
C GLU A 486 -2.07 34.80 1.78
N GLN A 487 -1.18 34.00 1.18
CA GLN A 487 -0.86 32.63 1.61
C GLN A 487 -0.40 32.59 3.09
N MET A 488 0.49 33.50 3.49
CA MET A 488 0.92 33.64 4.89
C MET A 488 -0.26 33.97 5.82
N ASN A 489 -1.21 34.79 5.36
CA ASN A 489 -2.41 35.14 6.12
C ASN A 489 -3.49 34.06 6.12
N GLN A 490 -3.52 33.14 5.16
CA GLN A 490 -4.44 32.00 5.15
C GLN A 490 -4.01 30.87 6.10
N LEU A 491 -2.72 30.79 6.48
CA LEU A 491 -2.24 29.80 7.44
C LEU A 491 -2.82 30.03 8.86
N PRO A 492 -3.17 28.97 9.62
CA PRO A 492 -3.80 29.07 10.94
C PRO A 492 -2.83 29.49 12.07
N CYS A 493 -1.55 29.70 11.74
CA CYS A 493 -0.53 30.13 12.69
C CYS A 493 -0.26 31.65 12.66
N VAL A 494 0.12 32.21 13.79
CA VAL A 494 0.70 33.55 13.91
C VAL A 494 2.16 33.49 13.45
N MET A 495 2.55 34.40 12.56
CA MET A 495 3.92 34.58 12.10
C MET A 495 4.27 36.08 12.21
N HIS A 496 5.37 36.41 12.88
CA HIS A 496 5.79 37.80 13.08
C HIS A 496 6.20 38.47 11.76
N GLN A 497 6.79 37.68 10.86
CA GLN A 497 7.29 38.08 9.54
C GLN A 497 6.20 38.62 8.60
N ILE A 498 4.91 38.40 8.90
CA ILE A 498 3.80 38.99 8.12
C ILE A 498 3.89 40.52 8.15
N GLY A 499 4.24 41.11 9.29
CA GLY A 499 4.40 42.57 9.40
C GLY A 499 5.56 43.11 8.56
N ASP A 500 6.67 42.38 8.52
CA ASP A 500 7.86 42.76 7.76
C ASP A 500 7.63 42.66 6.23
N VAL A 501 6.94 41.59 5.79
CA VAL A 501 6.53 41.41 4.39
C VAL A 501 5.44 42.41 3.99
N GLN A 502 4.54 42.78 4.90
CA GLN A 502 3.55 43.83 4.65
C GLN A 502 4.22 45.21 4.49
N ALA A 503 5.15 45.56 5.38
CA ALA A 503 5.92 46.79 5.26
C ALA A 503 6.78 46.82 3.98
N LEU A 504 7.24 45.66 3.49
CA LEU A 504 7.88 45.53 2.18
C LEU A 504 6.89 45.83 1.05
N LEU A 505 5.70 45.21 1.05
CA LEU A 505 4.67 45.46 0.04
C LEU A 505 4.33 46.96 -0.06
N GLU A 506 4.13 47.63 1.07
CA GLU A 506 3.87 49.08 1.13
C GLU A 506 5.00 49.92 0.51
N ARG A 507 6.28 49.52 0.69
CA ARG A 507 7.43 50.17 0.04
C ARG A 507 7.46 49.97 -1.48
N VAL A 508 7.09 48.78 -1.97
CA VAL A 508 7.06 48.48 -3.41
C VAL A 508 5.89 49.20 -4.09
N GLU A 509 4.73 49.27 -3.44
CA GLU A 509 3.57 50.02 -3.95
C GLU A 509 3.85 51.53 -4.01
N ALA A 510 4.48 52.12 -2.99
CA ALA A 510 4.92 53.51 -3.03
C ALA A 510 5.94 53.77 -4.17
N PHE A 511 6.89 52.87 -4.38
CA PHE A 511 7.83 52.97 -5.51
C PHE A 511 7.13 52.81 -6.87
N GLN A 512 6.09 51.98 -6.98
CA GLN A 512 5.31 51.85 -8.21
C GLN A 512 4.61 53.17 -8.57
N ASP A 513 4.00 53.85 -7.60
CA ASP A 513 3.36 55.14 -7.84
C ASP A 513 4.36 56.25 -8.19
N GLU A 514 5.54 56.27 -7.53
CA GLU A 514 6.66 57.16 -7.92
C GLU A 514 7.14 56.88 -9.36
N ALA A 515 7.34 55.61 -9.72
CA ALA A 515 7.78 55.19 -11.06
C ALA A 515 6.75 55.57 -12.13
N ARG A 516 5.45 55.39 -11.85
CA ARG A 516 4.36 55.79 -12.74
C ARG A 516 4.30 57.31 -12.93
N ALA A 517 4.40 58.08 -11.85
CA ALA A 517 4.45 59.54 -11.92
C ALA A 517 5.66 60.06 -12.71
N ALA A 518 6.83 59.40 -12.60
CA ALA A 518 8.02 59.75 -13.37
C ALA A 518 7.87 59.47 -14.88
N LEU A 519 7.10 58.44 -15.27
CA LEU A 519 6.81 58.09 -16.67
C LEU A 519 5.80 59.04 -17.35
N ASP A 520 4.92 59.68 -16.58
CA ASP A 520 3.85 60.57 -17.09
C ASP A 520 4.31 62.03 -17.34
N VAL A 521 5.52 62.40 -16.92
CA VAL A 521 6.08 63.77 -17.03
C VAL A 521 7.12 63.86 -18.17
N PRO A 522 7.08 64.88 -19.04
CA PRO A 522 8.10 65.06 -20.10
C PRO A 522 9.50 65.32 -19.53
N PRO A 523 10.55 64.95 -20.26
CA PRO A 523 11.46 63.88 -19.87
C PRO A 523 12.27 64.22 -18.61
N PRO A 524 12.22 63.37 -17.56
CA PRO A 524 13.21 63.42 -16.49
C PRO A 524 14.61 63.16 -17.07
N GLY A 525 15.61 63.91 -16.60
CA GLY A 525 16.99 63.75 -17.06
C GLY A 525 17.55 62.35 -16.71
N PRO A 526 18.51 61.82 -17.48
CA PRO A 526 18.97 60.43 -17.36
C PRO A 526 19.48 60.08 -15.95
N GLY A 527 20.05 61.03 -15.21
CA GLY A 527 20.45 60.82 -13.81
C GLY A 527 19.29 60.48 -12.87
N ALA A 528 18.11 61.10 -13.04
CA ALA A 528 16.93 60.82 -12.21
C ALA A 528 16.30 59.46 -12.54
N LEU A 529 16.33 59.06 -13.82
CA LEU A 529 15.88 57.73 -14.25
C LEU A 529 16.82 56.63 -13.74
N GLN A 530 18.14 56.86 -13.76
CA GLN A 530 19.10 55.92 -13.18
C GLN A 530 18.91 55.80 -11.65
N GLU A 531 18.71 56.91 -10.93
CA GLU A 531 18.48 56.88 -9.49
C GLU A 531 17.19 56.11 -9.11
N LEU A 532 16.13 56.24 -9.91
CA LEU A 532 14.89 55.47 -9.76
C LEU A 532 15.12 53.97 -10.02
N LEU A 533 15.87 53.60 -11.07
CA LEU A 533 16.20 52.20 -11.35
C LEU A 533 17.08 51.59 -10.25
N ASP A 534 18.08 52.33 -9.76
CA ASP A 534 18.95 51.89 -8.66
C ASP A 534 18.15 51.71 -7.36
N ARG A 535 17.14 52.57 -7.11
CA ARG A 535 16.18 52.40 -5.99
C ARG A 535 15.30 51.15 -6.18
N GLY A 536 14.78 50.93 -7.39
CA GLY A 536 13.98 49.74 -7.72
C GLY A 536 14.76 48.43 -7.55
N ALA A 537 16.01 48.39 -8.03
CA ALA A 537 16.89 47.24 -7.90
C ALA A 537 17.15 46.83 -6.44
N ARG A 538 17.17 47.79 -5.50
CA ARG A 538 17.31 47.54 -4.05
C ARG A 538 16.06 46.95 -3.39
N LEU A 539 14.89 47.00 -4.04
CA LEU A 539 13.67 46.42 -3.50
C LEU A 539 13.59 44.89 -3.72
N GLY A 540 14.32 44.34 -4.70
CA GLY A 540 14.34 42.90 -4.98
C GLY A 540 13.04 42.33 -5.59
N VAL A 541 12.12 43.20 -6.04
CA VAL A 541 10.80 42.85 -6.57
C VAL A 541 10.63 43.51 -7.94
N GLU A 542 10.24 42.73 -8.97
CA GLU A 542 10.00 43.27 -10.32
C GLU A 542 8.67 44.03 -10.35
N VAL A 543 8.75 45.32 -10.71
CA VAL A 543 7.61 46.22 -10.87
C VAL A 543 7.39 46.47 -12.37
N PRO A 544 6.15 46.37 -12.91
CA PRO A 544 5.90 46.46 -14.35
C PRO A 544 6.46 47.71 -15.04
N GLU A 545 6.47 48.84 -14.33
CA GLU A 545 7.01 50.12 -14.76
C GLU A 545 8.54 50.12 -14.96
N GLY A 546 9.29 49.19 -14.34
CA GLY A 546 10.77 49.14 -14.42
C GLY A 546 11.30 49.02 -15.86
N ARG A 547 10.73 48.11 -16.66
CA ARG A 547 11.10 47.94 -18.09
C ARG A 547 10.67 49.11 -18.98
N ARG A 548 9.84 50.04 -18.49
CA ARG A 548 9.53 51.32 -19.18
C ARG A 548 10.56 52.38 -18.80
N LEU A 549 10.97 52.45 -17.53
CA LEU A 549 12.06 53.33 -17.06
C LEU A 549 13.40 53.01 -17.75
N GLU A 550 13.78 51.74 -17.88
CA GLU A 550 14.99 51.33 -18.61
C GLU A 550 15.00 51.80 -20.08
N ARG A 551 13.85 51.70 -20.76
CA ARG A 551 13.69 52.14 -22.15
C ARG A 551 13.74 53.66 -22.28
N GLN A 552 13.10 54.41 -21.37
CA GLN A 552 13.22 55.87 -21.34
C GLN A 552 14.65 56.33 -21.03
N LEU A 553 15.37 55.65 -20.13
CA LEU A 553 16.78 55.95 -19.85
C LEU A 553 17.66 55.74 -21.08
N ALA A 554 17.50 54.62 -21.79
CA ALA A 554 18.23 54.34 -23.02
C ALA A 554 17.94 55.38 -24.12
N GLN A 555 16.69 55.82 -24.25
CA GLN A 555 16.28 56.87 -25.18
C GLN A 555 16.85 58.24 -24.79
N ALA A 556 16.82 58.62 -23.51
CA ALA A 556 17.37 59.88 -23.00
C ALA A 556 18.89 59.95 -23.21
N ALA A 557 19.61 58.85 -22.93
CA ALA A 557 21.04 58.73 -23.20
C ALA A 557 21.36 58.83 -24.70
N TRP A 558 20.53 58.21 -25.57
CA TRP A 558 20.69 58.33 -27.03
C TRP A 558 20.45 59.75 -27.54
N LEU A 559 19.45 60.46 -27.01
CA LEU A 559 19.17 61.86 -27.36
C LEU A 559 20.31 62.80 -26.94
N GLU A 560 20.92 62.59 -25.76
CA GLU A 560 22.12 63.33 -25.36
C GLU A 560 23.31 63.06 -26.30
N GLU A 561 23.57 61.81 -26.68
CA GLU A 561 24.69 61.45 -27.55
C GLU A 561 24.50 61.99 -28.99
N ALA A 562 23.28 61.92 -29.52
CA ALA A 562 22.91 62.54 -30.80
C ALA A 562 23.08 64.07 -30.77
N GLY A 563 22.72 64.73 -29.67
CA GLY A 563 22.93 66.17 -29.49
C GLY A 563 24.40 66.60 -29.44
N ARG A 564 25.31 65.72 -28.98
CA ARG A 564 26.76 65.99 -28.91
C ARG A 564 27.48 65.79 -30.25
N THR A 565 26.93 64.98 -31.16
CA THR A 565 27.57 64.64 -32.44
C THR A 565 27.23 65.57 -33.60
N VAL A 566 26.22 66.45 -33.45
CA VAL A 566 25.79 67.38 -34.51
C VAL A 566 26.17 68.83 -34.15
N ALA A 567 26.78 69.54 -35.09
CA ALA A 567 27.17 70.95 -34.90
C ALA A 567 25.93 71.87 -34.80
N PRO A 568 25.89 72.83 -33.87
CA PRO A 568 24.69 73.63 -33.62
C PRO A 568 24.32 74.51 -34.81
N SER A 569 23.09 74.35 -35.28
CA SER A 569 22.48 75.07 -36.40
C SER A 569 20.98 75.13 -36.17
N PRO A 570 20.29 76.25 -36.44
CA PRO A 570 18.84 76.35 -36.23
C PRO A 570 18.03 75.36 -37.08
N ALA A 571 18.60 74.79 -38.15
CA ALA A 571 17.98 73.70 -38.90
C ALA A 571 18.10 72.33 -38.18
N VAL A 572 19.15 72.14 -37.37
CA VAL A 572 19.33 70.94 -36.53
C VAL A 572 18.39 70.99 -35.33
N ASP A 573 18.20 72.16 -34.70
CA ASP A 573 17.27 72.30 -33.58
C ASP A 573 15.82 71.98 -33.99
N VAL A 574 15.40 72.43 -35.18
CA VAL A 574 14.10 72.08 -35.77
C VAL A 574 14.02 70.58 -36.10
N ALA A 575 15.05 70.01 -36.74
CA ALA A 575 15.07 68.58 -37.07
C ALA A 575 15.07 67.70 -35.80
N MET A 576 15.76 68.10 -34.72
CA MET A 576 15.74 67.41 -33.44
C MET A 576 14.37 67.51 -32.76
N ALA A 577 13.70 68.67 -32.82
CA ALA A 577 12.34 68.82 -32.31
C ALA A 577 11.34 67.94 -33.09
N GLU A 578 11.42 67.91 -34.43
CA GLU A 578 10.61 67.01 -35.27
C GLU A 578 10.91 65.53 -34.98
N LEU A 579 12.18 65.17 -34.78
CA LEU A 579 12.56 63.78 -34.46
C LEU A 579 12.11 63.37 -33.05
N GLN A 580 12.09 64.30 -32.10
CA GLN A 580 11.58 64.10 -30.74
C GLN A 580 10.04 63.99 -30.73
N GLU A 581 9.34 64.75 -31.57
CA GLU A 581 7.89 64.59 -31.82
C GLU A 581 7.59 63.23 -32.48
N LEU A 582 8.35 62.82 -33.50
CA LEU A 582 8.21 61.53 -34.15
C LEU A 582 8.51 60.35 -33.21
N LEU A 583 9.51 60.46 -32.34
CA LEU A 583 9.77 59.48 -31.27
C LEU A 583 8.61 59.41 -30.27
N THR A 584 8.06 60.56 -29.85
CA THR A 584 6.89 60.61 -28.96
C THR A 584 5.65 59.96 -29.61
N ILE A 585 5.48 60.15 -30.92
CA ILE A 585 4.43 59.49 -31.71
C ILE A 585 4.69 57.97 -31.79
N ALA A 586 5.92 57.55 -32.07
CA ALA A 586 6.31 56.14 -32.12
C ALA A 586 6.07 55.44 -30.78
N GLN A 587 6.44 56.05 -29.66
CA GLN A 587 6.17 55.53 -28.31
C GLN A 587 4.68 55.39 -28.04
N ARG A 588 3.85 56.37 -28.41
CA ARG A 588 2.39 56.25 -28.30
C ARG A 588 1.80 55.14 -29.17
N TRP A 589 2.41 54.81 -30.31
CA TRP A 589 2.02 53.67 -31.13
C TRP A 589 2.52 52.33 -30.56
N GLU A 590 3.71 52.31 -29.96
CA GLU A 590 4.27 51.12 -29.29
C GLU A 590 3.51 50.81 -27.99
N GLU A 591 3.13 51.83 -27.21
CA GLU A 591 2.22 51.68 -26.06
C GLU A 591 0.85 51.19 -26.50
N LYS A 592 0.29 51.71 -27.60
CA LYS A 592 -0.96 51.15 -28.17
C LYS A 592 -0.77 49.71 -28.67
N ALA A 593 0.39 49.35 -29.21
CA ALA A 593 0.67 47.99 -29.64
C ALA A 593 0.84 47.04 -28.44
N GLN A 594 1.52 47.48 -27.38
CA GLN A 594 1.67 46.80 -26.10
C GLN A 594 0.31 46.63 -25.41
N MET A 595 -0.50 47.69 -25.31
CA MET A 595 -1.89 47.62 -24.85
C MET A 595 -2.75 46.71 -25.73
N CYS A 596 -2.49 46.57 -27.04
CA CYS A 596 -3.18 45.61 -27.90
C CYS A 596 -2.65 44.17 -27.73
N LEU A 597 -1.41 43.97 -27.26
CA LEU A 597 -0.83 42.67 -26.92
C LEU A 597 -1.29 42.19 -25.54
N GLU A 598 -1.43 43.11 -24.58
CA GLU A 598 -2.00 42.88 -23.25
C GLU A 598 -3.54 42.82 -23.30
N ALA A 599 -4.20 43.60 -24.16
CA ALA A 599 -5.62 43.38 -24.45
C ALA A 599 -5.86 42.04 -25.16
N ARG A 600 -4.87 41.50 -25.88
CA ARG A 600 -4.93 40.14 -26.44
C ARG A 600 -4.88 39.03 -25.39
N THR A 601 -4.46 39.32 -24.15
CA THR A 601 -4.66 38.40 -23.00
C THR A 601 -5.92 38.74 -22.18
N VAL A 602 -6.61 39.86 -22.45
CA VAL A 602 -7.76 40.35 -21.66
C VAL A 602 -9.09 40.43 -22.44
N THR A 603 -9.11 40.18 -23.76
CA THR A 603 -10.36 40.07 -24.55
C THR A 603 -11.07 38.70 -24.45
N THR A 604 -10.67 37.84 -23.51
CA THR A 604 -11.39 36.59 -23.17
C THR A 604 -11.86 36.52 -21.70
N THR A 605 -11.66 37.58 -20.91
CA THR A 605 -11.87 37.54 -19.44
C THR A 605 -12.51 38.81 -18.87
N ARG A 606 -13.71 39.16 -19.33
CA ARG A 606 -14.54 40.18 -18.64
C ARG A 606 -16.04 39.85 -18.54
N ALA A 607 -16.32 38.68 -17.98
CA ALA A 607 -17.66 38.28 -17.50
C ALA A 607 -17.64 37.68 -16.07
N TRP A 608 -16.59 37.96 -15.29
CA TRP A 608 -16.33 37.34 -13.98
C TRP A 608 -16.09 38.36 -12.85
N MET A 609 -16.98 39.36 -12.71
CA MET A 609 -17.02 40.16 -11.48
C MET A 609 -18.37 40.79 -11.12
N THR A 610 -19.45 40.02 -11.28
CA THR A 610 -20.73 40.27 -10.58
C THR A 610 -21.33 38.96 -10.08
N TRP A 611 -20.74 38.38 -9.02
CA TRP A 611 -21.40 37.49 -8.05
C TRP A 611 -20.48 37.11 -6.87
N ARG A 612 -19.86 38.09 -6.18
CA ARG A 612 -19.33 37.91 -4.80
C ARG A 612 -20.49 37.99 -3.80
N GLY A 613 -21.45 37.10 -3.95
CA GLY A 613 -22.64 37.02 -3.12
C GLY A 613 -23.31 35.68 -3.37
N TRP A 614 -23.12 34.76 -2.42
CA TRP A 614 -23.73 33.43 -2.20
C TRP A 614 -22.66 32.45 -1.68
N TRP A 615 -22.07 32.77 -0.53
CA TRP A 615 -21.37 31.79 0.31
C TRP A 615 -21.85 31.83 1.78
N PRO A 616 -23.11 31.43 2.03
CA PRO A 616 -23.44 30.83 3.33
C PRO A 616 -24.33 29.58 3.20
N TRP A 617 -24.11 28.71 2.20
CA TRP A 617 -24.85 27.42 2.08
C TRP A 617 -24.00 26.21 1.62
N ALA A 618 -22.67 26.29 1.76
CA ALA A 618 -21.73 25.20 1.43
C ALA A 618 -21.09 24.54 2.67
N GLY A 619 -21.73 24.66 3.84
CA GLY A 619 -21.20 24.19 5.13
C GLY A 619 -21.44 22.71 5.44
N THR A 620 -22.14 21.94 4.59
CA THR A 620 -22.73 20.64 5.00
C THR A 620 -22.41 19.46 4.09
N CYS A 621 -21.53 19.62 3.08
CA CYS A 621 -21.21 18.56 2.11
C CYS A 621 -19.70 18.31 1.91
N ARG A 622 -18.85 18.66 2.88
CA ARG A 622 -17.37 18.61 2.70
C ARG A 622 -16.74 17.21 2.79
N VAL A 623 -17.46 16.19 3.27
CA VAL A 623 -16.87 14.87 3.65
C VAL A 623 -17.07 13.76 2.58
N ARG A 624 -17.37 14.11 1.32
CA ARG A 624 -17.48 13.13 0.21
C ARG A 624 -16.95 13.58 -1.16
N LEU A 625 -16.33 14.75 -1.26
CA LEU A 625 -15.84 15.30 -2.53
C LEU A 625 -14.33 15.12 -2.73
N GLU A 626 -13.55 14.84 -1.69
CA GLU A 626 -12.09 14.74 -1.79
C GLU A 626 -11.61 13.46 -2.49
N GLU A 627 -12.31 12.33 -2.30
CA GLU A 627 -12.07 11.07 -3.04
C GLU A 627 -12.47 11.18 -4.53
N LEU A 628 -13.53 11.94 -4.84
CA LEU A 628 -13.94 12.19 -6.23
C LEU A 628 -12.93 13.07 -6.96
N ARG A 629 -12.40 14.11 -6.30
CA ARG A 629 -11.54 15.12 -6.94
C ARG A 629 -10.19 14.57 -7.43
N GLN A 630 -9.63 13.54 -6.79
CA GLN A 630 -8.40 12.88 -7.29
C GLN A 630 -8.67 11.96 -8.50
N LEU A 631 -9.88 11.39 -8.60
CA LEU A 631 -10.31 10.56 -9.73
C LEU A 631 -10.79 11.41 -10.93
N GLU A 632 -11.51 12.51 -10.69
CA GLU A 632 -11.99 13.44 -11.73
C GLU A 632 -10.83 14.00 -12.57
N VAL A 633 -9.74 14.45 -11.94
CA VAL A 633 -8.59 15.03 -12.66
C VAL A 633 -7.83 13.97 -13.48
N GLN A 634 -7.80 12.70 -13.05
CA GLN A 634 -7.13 11.62 -13.80
C GLN A 634 -8.00 10.99 -14.89
N VAL A 635 -9.33 11.00 -14.74
CA VAL A 635 -10.28 10.42 -15.70
C VAL A 635 -10.70 11.43 -16.78
N LEU A 636 -10.68 12.73 -16.49
CA LEU A 636 -11.11 13.78 -17.43
C LEU A 636 -9.94 14.56 -18.07
N CYS A 637 -8.68 14.33 -17.67
CA CYS A 637 -7.51 15.09 -18.15
C CYS A 637 -6.35 14.16 -18.60
N PRO A 638 -6.30 13.71 -19.87
CA PRO A 638 -5.53 12.52 -20.29
C PRO A 638 -3.99 12.58 -20.27
N CYS A 639 -3.35 13.64 -19.76
CA CYS A 639 -1.94 13.94 -20.06
C CYS A 639 -1.09 14.50 -18.90
N ALA A 640 -1.59 14.52 -17.66
CA ALA A 640 -0.88 15.12 -16.52
C ALA A 640 0.43 14.38 -16.14
N ASP A 641 0.35 13.08 -15.85
CA ASP A 641 1.44 12.34 -15.18
C ASP A 641 2.10 11.27 -16.05
N ALA A 642 2.82 11.70 -17.09
CA ALA A 642 3.83 10.88 -17.76
C ALA A 642 5.22 11.45 -17.43
N GLY A 643 5.88 10.86 -16.43
CA GLY A 643 7.13 11.38 -15.86
C GLY A 643 8.25 11.59 -16.89
N SER A 644 8.43 12.84 -17.29
CA SER A 644 9.58 13.33 -18.03
C SER A 644 9.66 14.85 -17.87
N ASP A 645 10.74 15.31 -17.24
CA ASP A 645 11.17 16.69 -17.35
C ASP A 645 11.57 17.04 -18.81
N SER A 646 11.87 18.31 -19.06
CA SER A 646 12.39 18.96 -20.26
C SER A 646 11.39 19.62 -21.21
N SER A 647 11.77 20.84 -21.61
CA SER A 647 11.11 21.80 -22.50
C SER A 647 10.86 21.31 -23.95
N LYS A 648 11.03 20.02 -24.24
CA LYS A 648 10.86 19.41 -25.57
C LYS A 648 9.39 19.28 -26.00
N ARG A 649 8.44 19.18 -25.06
CA ARG A 649 6.99 19.14 -25.37
C ARG A 649 6.46 20.45 -25.99
N LEU A 650 7.11 21.59 -25.75
CA LEU A 650 6.58 22.90 -26.17
C LEU A 650 6.59 23.10 -27.69
N LYS A 651 7.58 22.51 -28.40
CA LYS A 651 7.80 22.73 -29.83
C LYS A 651 6.71 22.13 -30.74
N TRP A 652 5.90 21.20 -30.23
CA TRP A 652 4.88 20.48 -31.00
C TRP A 652 3.43 20.80 -30.58
N ARG A 653 3.20 21.81 -29.72
CA ARG A 653 1.85 22.38 -29.46
C ARG A 653 1.34 23.28 -30.62
N GLN A 654 1.67 22.97 -31.88
CA GLN A 654 1.27 23.75 -33.06
C GLN A 654 0.37 23.00 -34.07
N GLU A 655 -0.07 21.77 -33.75
CA GLU A 655 -1.22 21.13 -34.41
C GLU A 655 -2.51 21.43 -33.61
N PRO A 656 -3.50 22.16 -34.16
CA PRO A 656 -4.72 22.49 -33.44
C PRO A 656 -5.61 21.27 -33.20
N GLY A 657 -5.93 20.97 -31.93
CA GLY A 657 -7.12 20.21 -31.56
C GLY A 657 -6.96 18.72 -31.21
N LEU A 658 -5.75 18.17 -31.06
CA LEU A 658 -5.57 16.75 -30.67
C LEU A 658 -5.05 16.50 -29.24
N TYR A 659 -4.36 17.48 -28.64
CA TYR A 659 -3.69 17.33 -27.32
C TYR A 659 -3.93 18.54 -26.38
N ARG A 660 -5.03 19.27 -26.60
CA ARG A 660 -5.54 20.30 -25.69
C ARG A 660 -6.96 19.88 -25.31
N LEU A 661 -7.11 19.50 -24.05
CA LEU A 661 -8.39 19.20 -23.40
C LEU A 661 -8.39 19.93 -22.05
N ASP A 662 -8.47 21.25 -22.16
CA ASP A 662 -8.98 22.12 -21.10
C ASP A 662 -10.52 22.17 -21.23
N ALA A 663 -11.24 22.53 -20.16
CA ALA A 663 -12.71 22.59 -20.20
C ALA A 663 -13.25 23.59 -21.24
N GLU A 664 -12.43 24.59 -21.61
CA GLU A 664 -12.70 25.54 -22.70
C GLU A 664 -12.76 24.87 -24.09
N SER A 665 -12.02 23.77 -24.30
CA SER A 665 -12.01 23.03 -25.58
C SER A 665 -13.33 22.32 -25.91
N LEU A 666 -14.22 22.11 -24.93
CA LEU A 666 -15.57 21.55 -25.14
C LEU A 666 -16.61 22.63 -25.49
N GLY A 667 -16.26 23.92 -25.41
CA GLY A 667 -17.16 25.04 -25.73
C GLY A 667 -18.33 25.25 -24.76
N LEU A 668 -18.36 24.54 -23.63
CA LEU A 668 -19.42 24.63 -22.62
C LEU A 668 -19.28 25.92 -21.80
N SER A 669 -20.33 26.72 -21.74
CA SER A 669 -20.42 27.85 -20.82
C SER A 669 -20.79 27.40 -19.39
N ALA A 670 -20.65 28.31 -18.42
CA ALA A 670 -21.14 28.08 -17.07
C ALA A 670 -22.68 27.94 -16.98
N GLN A 671 -23.44 28.22 -18.05
CA GLN A 671 -24.87 27.89 -18.13
C GLN A 671 -25.07 26.45 -18.62
N ASP A 672 -24.28 26.00 -19.60
CA ASP A 672 -24.38 24.66 -20.19
C ASP A 672 -23.97 23.56 -19.20
N LEU A 673 -23.02 23.84 -18.29
CA LEU A 673 -22.68 22.93 -17.18
C LEU A 673 -23.83 22.66 -16.19
N ARG A 674 -24.95 23.38 -16.29
CA ARG A 674 -26.18 23.14 -15.51
C ARG A 674 -27.24 22.35 -16.28
N ASP A 675 -27.06 22.13 -17.58
CA ASP A 675 -27.90 21.24 -18.38
C ASP A 675 -27.19 19.90 -18.66
N PRO A 676 -27.69 18.78 -18.10
CA PRO A 676 -27.17 17.45 -18.42
C PRO A 676 -27.19 17.13 -19.93
N GLY A 677 -28.16 17.68 -20.68
CA GLY A 677 -28.25 17.49 -22.13
C GLY A 677 -27.03 18.07 -22.85
N ALA A 678 -26.71 19.33 -22.60
CA ALA A 678 -25.54 20.01 -23.15
C ALA A 678 -24.21 19.32 -22.79
N VAL A 679 -24.04 18.88 -21.53
CA VAL A 679 -22.85 18.14 -21.09
C VAL A 679 -22.70 16.82 -21.86
N ILE A 680 -23.76 16.01 -21.93
CA ILE A 680 -23.75 14.72 -22.67
C ILE A 680 -23.43 14.93 -24.15
N VAL A 681 -24.01 15.95 -24.79
CA VAL A 681 -23.75 16.28 -26.20
C VAL A 681 -22.28 16.68 -26.41
N ALA A 682 -21.74 17.58 -25.60
CA ALA A 682 -20.35 18.02 -25.73
C ALA A 682 -19.35 16.88 -25.51
N PHE A 683 -19.58 15.98 -24.55
CA PHE A 683 -18.74 14.80 -24.36
C PHE A 683 -18.80 13.83 -25.54
N LYS A 684 -20.00 13.57 -26.10
CA LYS A 684 -20.16 12.70 -27.28
C LYS A 684 -19.56 13.32 -28.55
N GLU A 685 -19.62 14.64 -28.72
CA GLU A 685 -18.90 15.35 -29.77
C GLU A 685 -17.37 15.32 -29.58
N GLY A 686 -16.90 15.47 -28.34
CA GLY A 686 -15.48 15.40 -27.98
C GLY A 686 -14.88 14.03 -28.32
N GLU A 687 -15.57 12.94 -27.97
CA GLU A 687 -15.20 11.58 -28.37
C GLU A 687 -15.08 11.45 -29.90
N GLN A 688 -16.08 11.94 -30.64
CA GLN A 688 -16.08 11.81 -32.09
C GLN A 688 -14.93 12.61 -32.72
N LYS A 689 -14.65 13.82 -32.22
CA LYS A 689 -13.52 14.66 -32.65
C LYS A 689 -12.16 14.01 -32.33
N GLU A 690 -12.00 13.41 -31.16
CA GLU A 690 -10.80 12.62 -30.77
C GLU A 690 -10.57 11.46 -31.75
N LYS A 691 -11.61 10.66 -31.98
CA LYS A 691 -11.57 9.48 -32.85
C LYS A 691 -11.21 9.86 -34.30
N GLU A 692 -11.88 10.87 -34.84
CA GLU A 692 -11.60 11.38 -36.20
C GLU A 692 -10.20 11.98 -36.31
N GLY A 693 -9.75 12.75 -35.32
CA GLY A 693 -8.41 13.31 -35.27
C GLY A 693 -7.33 12.23 -35.26
N MET A 694 -7.51 11.18 -34.44
CA MET A 694 -6.58 10.03 -34.41
C MET A 694 -6.59 9.24 -35.73
N LEU A 695 -7.73 9.10 -36.39
CA LEU A 695 -7.83 8.50 -37.73
C LEU A 695 -7.10 9.33 -38.80
N ARG A 696 -7.25 10.66 -38.79
CA ARG A 696 -6.52 11.58 -39.68
C ARG A 696 -5.01 11.51 -39.44
N LEU A 697 -4.58 11.55 -38.18
CA LEU A 697 -3.16 11.42 -37.79
C LEU A 697 -2.57 10.07 -38.23
N ARG A 698 -3.30 8.96 -38.00
CA ARG A 698 -2.93 7.63 -38.50
C ARG A 698 -2.79 7.61 -40.01
N HIS A 699 -3.69 8.28 -40.75
CA HIS A 699 -3.63 8.32 -42.21
C HIS A 699 -2.39 9.08 -42.68
N ALA A 700 -2.15 10.29 -42.17
CA ALA A 700 -0.97 11.11 -42.48
C ALA A 700 0.34 10.37 -42.15
N ASN A 701 0.41 9.71 -40.98
CA ASN A 701 1.58 8.93 -40.59
C ASN A 701 1.74 7.63 -41.38
N SER A 702 0.65 7.00 -41.85
CA SER A 702 0.74 5.82 -42.72
C SER A 702 1.22 6.16 -44.14
N GLN A 703 1.13 7.43 -44.57
CA GLN A 703 1.75 7.92 -45.81
C GLN A 703 3.26 8.17 -45.69
N LYS A 704 3.79 8.28 -44.45
CA LYS A 704 5.24 8.21 -44.19
C LYS A 704 5.69 6.76 -44.39
N SER A 705 6.12 6.42 -45.60
CA SER A 705 6.61 5.07 -45.94
C SER A 705 7.70 4.62 -44.97
N ALA A 706 7.70 3.32 -44.64
CA ALA A 706 8.70 2.73 -43.74
C ALA A 706 10.12 3.07 -44.23
N PRO A 707 11.03 3.50 -43.34
CA PRO A 707 12.25 4.20 -43.72
C PRO A 707 13.19 3.33 -44.58
N PRO A 708 13.43 3.68 -45.86
CA PRO A 708 14.37 2.97 -46.69
C PRO A 708 15.76 3.62 -46.56
N LEU A 709 16.62 2.97 -45.76
CA LEU A 709 18.03 3.30 -45.53
C LEU A 709 18.32 4.64 -44.81
N PRO A 710 19.45 4.76 -44.09
CA PRO A 710 19.86 6.03 -43.48
C PRO A 710 20.22 7.05 -44.57
N GLY A 711 19.53 8.20 -44.56
CA GLY A 711 19.73 9.29 -45.53
C GLY A 711 19.00 10.57 -45.11
N PRO A 712 19.24 11.70 -45.80
CA PRO A 712 18.65 13.00 -45.49
C PRO A 712 17.15 13.07 -45.89
N GLY A 713 16.30 12.43 -45.09
CA GLY A 713 14.84 12.50 -45.21
C GLY A 713 14.20 13.57 -44.30
N PRO A 714 12.87 13.78 -44.41
CA PRO A 714 12.14 14.60 -43.44
C PRO A 714 12.25 14.04 -42.01
N PRO A 715 12.13 14.89 -40.97
CA PRO A 715 12.28 14.46 -39.58
C PRO A 715 11.22 13.39 -39.23
N SER A 716 11.69 12.23 -38.78
CA SER A 716 10.86 11.04 -38.56
C SER A 716 10.88 10.56 -37.10
N CYS A 717 11.28 11.42 -36.17
CA CYS A 717 11.34 11.16 -34.72
C CYS A 717 11.30 12.49 -33.94
N VAL A 718 10.92 12.43 -32.66
CA VAL A 718 10.86 13.58 -31.71
C VAL A 718 12.16 14.37 -31.57
N CYS A 719 13.32 13.76 -31.86
CA CYS A 719 14.62 14.44 -31.87
C CYS A 719 14.84 15.36 -33.09
N GLY A 720 13.95 15.34 -34.08
CA GLY A 720 14.06 16.14 -35.30
C GLY A 720 15.09 15.62 -36.31
N GLN A 721 15.67 14.43 -36.08
CA GLN A 721 16.60 13.79 -37.00
C GLN A 721 15.86 12.93 -38.05
N PRO A 722 16.47 12.69 -39.23
CA PRO A 722 15.95 11.76 -40.21
C PRO A 722 15.97 10.31 -39.71
N ALA A 723 15.46 9.40 -40.53
CA ALA A 723 15.40 7.99 -40.20
C ALA A 723 16.80 7.40 -39.90
N GLY A 724 16.92 6.81 -38.71
CA GLY A 724 18.13 6.11 -38.28
C GLY A 724 17.99 4.60 -38.48
N PRO A 725 19.07 3.83 -38.23
CA PRO A 725 18.93 2.40 -38.03
C PRO A 725 17.94 2.15 -36.89
N ALA A 726 17.11 1.12 -37.05
CA ALA A 726 16.36 0.51 -35.97
C ALA A 726 15.31 1.43 -35.28
N MET A 727 14.25 1.80 -36.03
CA MET A 727 13.15 2.64 -35.55
C MET A 727 11.94 1.85 -35.04
N LEU A 728 11.24 2.44 -34.06
CA LEU A 728 10.01 1.96 -33.44
C LEU A 728 8.78 2.69 -34.00
N GLN A 729 7.72 1.94 -34.34
CA GLN A 729 6.45 2.52 -34.78
C GLN A 729 5.41 2.47 -33.65
N CYS A 730 4.85 3.62 -33.27
CA CYS A 730 3.80 3.70 -32.25
C CYS A 730 2.51 3.00 -32.74
N GLN A 731 1.99 2.05 -31.97
CA GLN A 731 0.77 1.31 -32.38
C GLN A 731 -0.48 2.20 -32.41
N LEU A 732 -0.52 3.30 -31.65
CA LEU A 732 -1.64 4.24 -31.66
C LEU A 732 -1.55 5.25 -32.83
N CYS A 733 -0.56 6.15 -32.86
CA CYS A 733 -0.50 7.19 -33.91
C CYS A 733 0.16 6.75 -35.24
N ARG A 734 0.80 5.57 -35.28
CA ARG A 734 1.58 5.04 -36.43
C ARG A 734 2.82 5.84 -36.85
N ASP A 735 3.24 6.83 -36.08
CA ASP A 735 4.49 7.56 -36.34
C ASP A 735 5.73 6.76 -35.88
N TRP A 736 6.90 7.17 -36.37
CA TRP A 736 8.18 6.52 -36.10
C TRP A 736 9.01 7.26 -35.03
N PHE A 737 9.85 6.52 -34.31
CA PHE A 737 10.68 7.00 -33.20
C PHE A 737 12.01 6.21 -33.18
N HIS A 738 13.14 6.83 -32.85
CA HIS A 738 14.39 6.07 -32.59
C HIS A 738 14.30 5.39 -31.22
N GLY A 739 14.82 4.16 -31.09
CA GLY A 739 14.83 3.42 -29.81
C GLY A 739 15.43 4.23 -28.65
N SER A 740 16.59 4.86 -28.90
CA SER A 740 17.27 5.74 -27.93
C SER A 740 16.54 7.04 -27.55
N CYS A 741 15.43 7.39 -28.22
CA CYS A 741 14.66 8.60 -27.98
C CYS A 741 13.35 8.38 -27.19
N VAL A 742 13.01 7.13 -26.86
CA VAL A 742 11.75 6.74 -26.21
C VAL A 742 11.98 5.52 -25.29
N SER A 743 11.14 5.34 -24.27
CA SER A 743 11.24 4.17 -23.41
C SER A 743 10.79 2.89 -24.13
N TRP A 744 11.54 1.80 -23.95
CA TRP A 744 11.21 0.48 -24.45
C TRP A 744 9.96 -0.11 -23.76
N PRO A 745 9.10 -0.89 -24.47
CA PRO A 745 8.01 -1.62 -23.85
C PRO A 745 8.55 -2.77 -22.97
N ARG A 746 7.96 -2.97 -21.79
CA ARG A 746 8.32 -4.06 -20.88
C ARG A 746 7.82 -5.40 -21.42
N LEU A 747 8.69 -6.39 -21.53
CA LEU A 747 8.28 -7.78 -21.74
C LEU A 747 7.72 -8.29 -20.40
N GLY A 748 6.39 -8.43 -20.30
CA GLY A 748 5.73 -8.75 -19.01
C GLY A 748 6.27 -10.00 -18.31
N ALA A 749 6.21 -10.01 -16.98
CA ALA A 749 6.94 -10.87 -16.03
C ALA A 749 6.65 -12.39 -16.03
N GLN A 750 6.24 -12.98 -17.17
CA GLN A 750 6.13 -14.42 -17.34
C GLN A 750 7.34 -14.93 -18.15
N LYS A 751 7.89 -16.09 -17.76
CA LYS A 751 9.00 -16.77 -18.49
C LYS A 751 8.66 -16.82 -20.00
N PRO A 752 9.58 -16.45 -20.91
CA PRO A 752 9.24 -16.32 -22.32
C PRO A 752 8.84 -17.67 -22.94
N SER A 753 7.54 -17.82 -23.14
CA SER A 753 6.92 -18.88 -23.92
C SER A 753 7.28 -18.72 -25.41
N PRO A 754 7.41 -19.80 -26.20
CA PRO A 754 7.48 -19.70 -27.67
C PRO A 754 6.29 -18.96 -28.31
N ALA A 755 5.17 -18.82 -27.57
CA ALA A 755 4.01 -18.01 -27.92
C ALA A 755 4.30 -16.50 -27.77
N TRP A 756 5.15 -15.96 -28.64
CA TRP A 756 5.54 -14.54 -28.63
C TRP A 756 4.37 -13.56 -28.82
N TRP A 757 3.24 -14.03 -29.34
CA TRP A 757 1.98 -13.28 -29.46
C TRP A 757 1.19 -13.14 -28.14
N GLU A 758 1.75 -13.63 -27.03
CA GLU A 758 1.19 -13.45 -25.68
C GLU A 758 1.98 -12.43 -24.84
N TRP A 759 3.23 -12.13 -25.25
CA TRP A 759 4.15 -11.19 -24.59
C TRP A 759 3.73 -9.74 -24.84
N ASP A 760 3.75 -8.88 -23.82
CA ASP A 760 3.30 -7.47 -23.88
C ASP A 760 4.29 -6.49 -24.55
N ALA A 761 4.73 -6.81 -25.77
CA ALA A 761 5.66 -5.97 -26.55
C ALA A 761 5.02 -4.71 -27.19
N LYS A 762 3.97 -4.13 -26.57
CA LYS A 762 3.19 -3.04 -27.17
C LYS A 762 3.85 -1.67 -26.99
N PHE A 763 4.49 -1.17 -28.05
CA PHE A 763 5.06 0.19 -28.03
C PHE A 763 4.01 1.30 -28.31
N LEU A 764 3.91 2.24 -27.38
CA LEU A 764 3.22 3.53 -27.50
C LEU A 764 4.23 4.66 -27.22
N CYS A 765 4.17 5.75 -28.00
CA CYS A 765 5.07 6.89 -27.82
C CYS A 765 4.65 7.82 -26.66
N PRO A 766 5.52 8.72 -26.15
CA PRO A 766 5.21 9.63 -25.02
C PRO A 766 4.08 10.68 -25.24
N LEU A 767 3.48 10.70 -26.44
CA LEU A 767 2.29 11.49 -26.78
C LEU A 767 1.02 10.62 -26.85
N CYS A 768 1.17 9.30 -26.93
CA CYS A 768 0.09 8.30 -26.97
C CYS A 768 -0.01 7.46 -25.69
N GLN A 769 1.01 7.47 -24.85
CA GLN A 769 0.95 6.94 -23.49
C GLN A 769 0.01 7.83 -22.65
N ARG A 770 -0.97 7.20 -22.00
CA ARG A 770 -1.90 7.84 -21.04
C ARG A 770 -1.58 7.41 -19.61
N SER A 771 -2.22 8.05 -18.64
CA SER A 771 -2.19 7.69 -17.22
C SER A 771 -2.67 6.25 -16.97
N ARG A 772 -2.50 5.75 -15.73
CA ARG A 772 -3.01 4.42 -15.33
C ARG A 772 -4.54 4.40 -15.39
N ARG A 773 -5.10 3.64 -16.33
CA ARG A 773 -6.55 3.56 -16.57
C ARG A 773 -7.24 2.65 -15.55
N PRO A 774 -8.27 3.11 -14.82
CA PRO A 774 -9.05 2.27 -13.90
C PRO A 774 -9.79 1.13 -14.63
N ARG A 775 -10.20 0.09 -13.89
CA ARG A 775 -11.10 -0.95 -14.40
C ARG A 775 -12.54 -0.41 -14.46
N LEU A 776 -13.36 -0.94 -15.36
CA LEU A 776 -14.77 -0.55 -15.49
C LEU A 776 -15.56 -0.73 -14.18
N GLU A 777 -15.27 -1.79 -13.43
CA GLU A 777 -15.86 -2.06 -12.10
C GLU A 777 -15.65 -0.91 -11.10
N THR A 778 -14.46 -0.28 -11.13
CA THR A 778 -14.14 0.89 -10.30
C THR A 778 -15.03 2.09 -10.65
N ILE A 779 -15.25 2.33 -11.95
CA ILE A 779 -16.09 3.44 -12.43
C ILE A 779 -17.57 3.19 -12.12
N LEU A 780 -18.04 1.96 -12.27
CA LEU A 780 -19.41 1.55 -11.90
C LEU A 780 -19.67 1.74 -10.39
N ALA A 781 -18.69 1.41 -9.53
CA ALA A 781 -18.79 1.66 -8.10
C ALA A 781 -18.89 3.17 -7.78
N LEU A 782 -18.14 4.02 -8.48
CA LEU A 782 -18.21 5.48 -8.33
C LEU A 782 -19.56 6.05 -8.79
N LEU A 783 -20.12 5.58 -9.90
CA LEU A 783 -21.48 5.98 -10.34
C LEU A 783 -22.56 5.60 -9.31
N VAL A 784 -22.47 4.40 -8.71
CA VAL A 784 -23.37 3.97 -7.64
C VAL A 784 -23.17 4.78 -6.35
N ALA A 785 -21.97 5.30 -6.09
CA ALA A 785 -21.72 6.22 -4.97
C ALA A 785 -22.28 7.62 -5.24
N LEU A 786 -22.10 8.15 -6.45
CA LEU A 786 -22.63 9.44 -6.91
C LEU A 786 -24.17 9.49 -6.84
N GLN A 787 -24.86 8.41 -7.20
CA GLN A 787 -26.33 8.30 -7.07
C GLN A 787 -26.85 8.42 -5.62
N LYS A 788 -25.98 8.30 -4.61
CA LYS A 788 -26.32 8.46 -3.18
C LYS A 788 -26.10 9.89 -2.66
N LEU A 789 -25.63 10.81 -3.51
CA LEU A 789 -25.50 12.22 -3.16
C LEU A 789 -26.80 12.98 -3.48
N PRO A 790 -27.26 13.89 -2.62
CA PRO A 790 -28.46 14.71 -2.88
C PRO A 790 -28.20 15.87 -3.86
N VAL A 791 -27.02 15.90 -4.50
CA VAL A 791 -26.57 16.96 -5.41
C VAL A 791 -26.08 16.30 -6.69
N ARG A 792 -26.53 16.83 -7.85
CA ARG A 792 -26.12 16.36 -9.18
C ARG A 792 -24.85 17.09 -9.62
N LEU A 793 -23.85 16.34 -10.07
CA LEU A 793 -22.55 16.85 -10.51
C LEU A 793 -22.38 16.60 -12.02
N PRO A 794 -21.94 17.58 -12.83
CA PRO A 794 -21.72 17.40 -14.27
C PRO A 794 -20.66 16.32 -14.57
N GLU A 795 -19.70 16.12 -13.66
CA GLU A 795 -18.70 15.05 -13.70
C GLU A 795 -19.35 13.65 -13.64
N GLY A 796 -20.51 13.53 -12.99
CA GLY A 796 -21.30 12.29 -12.97
C GLY A 796 -21.90 11.95 -14.33
N GLU A 797 -22.36 12.95 -15.10
CA GLU A 797 -22.85 12.76 -16.47
C GLU A 797 -21.70 12.38 -17.42
N ALA A 798 -20.51 12.95 -17.21
CA ALA A 798 -19.30 12.60 -17.95
C ALA A 798 -18.85 11.15 -17.68
N LEU A 799 -18.85 10.72 -16.41
CA LEU A 799 -18.59 9.34 -16.02
C LEU A 799 -19.63 8.37 -16.60
N GLN A 800 -20.91 8.77 -16.65
CA GLN A 800 -21.95 7.97 -17.30
C GLN A 800 -21.69 7.84 -18.80
N CYS A 801 -21.32 8.92 -19.50
CA CYS A 801 -20.94 8.85 -20.92
C CYS A 801 -19.73 7.93 -21.16
N LEU A 802 -18.71 8.00 -20.30
CA LEU A 802 -17.54 7.11 -20.36
C LEU A 802 -17.92 5.63 -20.14
N THR A 803 -18.84 5.37 -19.21
CA THR A 803 -19.37 4.02 -18.95
C THR A 803 -20.21 3.50 -20.12
N GLU A 804 -21.10 4.32 -20.71
CA GLU A 804 -21.86 3.98 -21.92
C GLU A 804 -20.90 3.64 -23.08
N ARG A 805 -19.85 4.45 -23.29
CA ARG A 805 -18.79 4.24 -24.30
C ARG A 805 -18.05 2.91 -24.07
N ALA A 806 -17.61 2.66 -22.84
CA ALA A 806 -16.86 1.46 -22.48
C ALA A 806 -17.70 0.17 -22.62
N ILE A 807 -18.97 0.19 -22.19
CA ILE A 807 -19.89 -0.95 -22.35
C ILE A 807 -20.19 -1.21 -23.83
N THR A 808 -20.52 -0.16 -24.60
CA THR A 808 -20.78 -0.28 -26.05
C THR A 808 -19.58 -0.86 -26.80
N TRP A 809 -18.37 -0.45 -26.42
CA TRP A 809 -17.14 -1.02 -26.97
C TRP A 809 -16.93 -2.47 -26.54
N GLN A 810 -17.18 -2.80 -25.27
CA GLN A 810 -17.05 -4.16 -24.73
C GLN A 810 -18.01 -5.13 -25.40
N ASP A 811 -19.25 -4.73 -25.65
CA ASP A 811 -20.24 -5.56 -26.35
C ASP A 811 -19.83 -5.79 -27.81
N ARG A 812 -19.35 -4.77 -28.51
CA ARG A 812 -18.77 -4.92 -29.87
C ARG A 812 -17.55 -5.86 -29.87
N ALA A 813 -16.69 -5.75 -28.86
CA ALA A 813 -15.54 -6.63 -28.69
C ALA A 813 -15.98 -8.09 -28.49
N ARG A 814 -16.89 -8.33 -27.55
CA ARG A 814 -17.46 -9.67 -27.27
C ARG A 814 -18.16 -10.25 -28.49
N GLN A 815 -18.96 -9.46 -29.21
CA GLN A 815 -19.64 -9.91 -30.43
C GLN A 815 -18.64 -10.33 -31.52
N LEU A 816 -17.59 -9.54 -31.79
CA LEU A 816 -16.56 -9.91 -32.77
C LEU A 816 -15.75 -11.14 -32.32
N LEU A 817 -15.34 -11.21 -31.05
CA LEU A 817 -14.65 -12.37 -30.47
C LEU A 817 -15.51 -13.65 -30.41
N ALA A 818 -16.85 -13.52 -30.38
CA ALA A 818 -17.80 -14.64 -30.35
C ALA A 818 -18.35 -15.03 -31.74
N SER A 819 -18.19 -14.17 -32.76
CA SER A 819 -18.79 -14.37 -34.09
C SER A 819 -18.31 -15.65 -34.77
N ARG A 820 -19.19 -16.65 -34.90
CA ARG A 820 -18.90 -18.02 -35.40
C ARG A 820 -19.23 -18.23 -36.89
N THR A 821 -19.19 -17.17 -37.70
CA THR A 821 -19.60 -17.21 -39.11
C THR A 821 -18.45 -17.51 -40.07
N GLY A 822 -18.21 -18.79 -40.33
CA GLY A 822 -17.33 -19.29 -41.39
C GLY A 822 -16.31 -20.34 -40.93
N PRO A 823 -15.91 -21.30 -41.78
CA PRO A 823 -14.89 -22.30 -41.45
C PRO A 823 -13.51 -21.62 -41.38
N GLY A 824 -13.13 -21.17 -40.19
CA GLY A 824 -11.97 -20.31 -39.94
C GLY A 824 -11.61 -20.17 -38.45
N PRO A 825 -10.59 -19.37 -38.10
CA PRO A 825 -9.42 -19.88 -37.35
C PRO A 825 -9.59 -20.13 -35.84
N TRP A 826 -10.74 -19.80 -35.26
CA TRP A 826 -10.94 -19.71 -33.81
C TRP A 826 -10.86 -21.05 -33.06
N SER A 827 -11.06 -22.17 -33.75
CA SER A 827 -10.85 -23.52 -33.22
C SER A 827 -9.36 -23.90 -33.09
N GLY A 828 -8.46 -23.20 -33.79
CA GLY A 828 -7.01 -23.38 -33.72
C GLY A 828 -6.39 -22.73 -32.49
N TRP A 829 -6.84 -21.53 -32.10
CA TRP A 829 -6.24 -20.76 -31.01
C TRP A 829 -6.29 -21.50 -29.66
N ARG A 830 -7.42 -22.15 -29.34
CA ARG A 830 -7.57 -23.03 -28.17
C ARG A 830 -6.81 -24.37 -28.27
N ARG A 831 -6.34 -24.76 -29.46
CA ARG A 831 -5.62 -26.02 -29.72
C ARG A 831 -4.09 -25.83 -29.81
N CYS A 832 -3.61 -24.65 -30.20
CA CYS A 832 -2.18 -24.32 -30.21
C CYS A 832 -1.59 -24.17 -28.80
N GLY A 833 -2.34 -23.58 -27.85
CA GLY A 833 -1.88 -23.43 -26.46
C GLY A 833 -1.60 -24.76 -25.73
N THR A 834 -2.17 -25.88 -26.21
CA THR A 834 -1.95 -27.24 -25.68
C THR A 834 -1.11 -28.13 -26.57
N GLY A 835 -0.84 -27.75 -27.83
CA GLY A 835 -0.13 -28.59 -28.82
C GLY A 835 1.39 -28.44 -28.87
N CYS A 836 1.93 -27.27 -28.49
CA CYS A 836 3.36 -26.97 -28.68
C CYS A 836 4.32 -27.63 -27.68
N THR A 837 3.83 -28.31 -26.64
CA THR A 837 4.66 -29.04 -25.65
C THR A 837 4.99 -30.48 -26.04
N ALA A 838 4.33 -31.05 -27.06
CA ALA A 838 4.43 -32.48 -27.39
C ALA A 838 5.28 -32.82 -28.63
N ALA A 839 5.67 -31.85 -29.45
CA ALA A 839 6.15 -32.09 -30.83
C ALA A 839 7.69 -32.09 -31.04
N THR A 840 8.52 -31.92 -30.00
CA THR A 840 10.00 -31.85 -30.14
C THR A 840 10.74 -33.04 -29.51
N ALA A 841 10.12 -34.22 -29.47
CA ALA A 841 10.66 -35.42 -28.84
C ALA A 841 10.78 -36.64 -29.78
N ALA A 842 11.12 -36.44 -31.06
CA ALA A 842 11.40 -37.54 -31.98
C ALA A 842 12.29 -37.14 -33.20
N THR A 843 13.62 -37.22 -33.06
CA THR A 843 14.58 -37.79 -34.04
C THR A 843 16.02 -37.64 -33.54
N ALA A 844 16.78 -38.74 -33.53
CA ALA A 844 18.23 -38.84 -33.23
C ALA A 844 19.04 -38.90 -34.58
N PRO A 845 20.40 -39.00 -34.65
CA PRO A 845 21.33 -39.45 -33.62
C PRO A 845 22.70 -38.72 -33.49
N CYS A 846 23.54 -39.31 -32.63
CA CYS A 846 24.82 -38.85 -32.09
C CYS A 846 26.02 -38.81 -33.07
N ALA A 847 26.94 -37.85 -32.89
CA ALA A 847 28.36 -38.00 -33.20
C ALA A 847 29.25 -37.14 -32.27
N ARG A 848 30.40 -37.69 -31.83
CA ARG A 848 31.42 -37.04 -30.99
C ARG A 848 32.79 -37.26 -31.67
N PRO A 849 33.65 -36.23 -31.76
CA PRO A 849 34.98 -36.25 -31.10
C PRO A 849 35.42 -34.82 -30.67
N ALA A 850 36.56 -34.51 -30.06
CA ALA A 850 37.49 -35.18 -29.13
C ALA A 850 38.28 -34.06 -28.40
N ALA A 851 39.17 -34.38 -27.44
CA ALA A 851 39.79 -33.40 -26.54
C ALA A 851 41.24 -33.01 -26.88
N THR A 852 41.60 -31.73 -26.63
CA THR A 852 42.95 -31.16 -26.34
C THR A 852 42.75 -29.73 -25.78
N SER A 853 43.63 -29.08 -25.02
CA SER A 853 44.73 -29.53 -24.13
C SER A 853 45.09 -28.37 -23.16
N ARG A 854 45.56 -28.71 -21.95
CA ARG A 854 46.13 -27.78 -20.94
C ARG A 854 47.50 -27.22 -21.42
N PRO A 855 48.07 -26.13 -20.85
CA PRO A 855 48.60 -26.18 -19.49
C PRO A 855 48.48 -24.89 -18.63
N ARG A 856 48.96 -25.04 -17.39
CA ARG A 856 48.98 -24.09 -16.27
C ARG A 856 50.45 -23.82 -15.93
N ALA A 857 50.82 -22.60 -15.54
CA ALA A 857 52.12 -22.28 -14.95
C ALA A 857 51.94 -21.48 -13.66
N SER A 858 52.89 -21.60 -12.73
CA SER A 858 52.74 -21.14 -11.34
C SER A 858 54.09 -20.81 -10.69
N PHE A 859 54.21 -19.59 -10.14
CA PHE A 859 55.20 -19.13 -9.16
C PHE A 859 54.55 -17.92 -8.44
N GLY A 860 54.86 -17.53 -7.20
CA GLY A 860 55.73 -18.04 -6.15
C GLY A 860 55.67 -17.05 -4.97
N ALA A 861 55.82 -17.50 -3.72
CA ALA A 861 55.60 -16.65 -2.54
C ALA A 861 56.89 -15.99 -2.00
N GLY A 862 56.74 -14.85 -1.34
CA GLY A 862 57.79 -14.14 -0.58
C GLY A 862 57.23 -12.85 0.00
N GLY A 863 57.65 -12.43 1.20
CA GLY A 863 57.09 -11.24 1.86
C GLY A 863 58.07 -10.51 2.77
N GLY A 864 57.63 -9.42 3.40
CA GLY A 864 58.31 -8.82 4.56
C GLY A 864 58.47 -7.30 4.60
N ARG A 865 57.90 -6.71 5.66
CA ARG A 865 58.28 -5.45 6.35
C ARG A 865 57.95 -4.08 5.71
N ALA A 866 57.56 -3.17 6.61
CA ALA A 866 57.35 -1.72 6.49
C ALA A 866 58.30 -1.03 7.52
N PRO A 867 58.13 0.24 7.99
CA PRO A 867 57.32 1.41 7.60
C PRO A 867 58.26 2.66 7.51
N PRO A 868 57.94 3.91 7.96
CA PRO A 868 56.68 4.64 8.19
C PRO A 868 56.62 6.05 7.53
N GLU A 869 55.60 6.81 7.98
CA GLU A 869 55.42 8.28 7.99
C GLU A 869 54.52 8.88 6.89
N HIS A 870 53.75 9.96 7.14
CA HIS A 870 53.58 10.77 8.38
C HIS A 870 52.07 10.96 8.73
N LEU A 871 51.75 11.67 9.81
CA LEU A 871 50.41 12.08 10.34
C LEU A 871 50.51 13.57 10.76
N PRO A 872 49.52 14.27 11.40
CA PRO A 872 48.07 14.05 11.62
C PRO A 872 47.21 15.23 11.07
N SER A 873 45.86 15.25 11.12
CA SER A 873 45.05 15.70 12.28
C SER A 873 43.53 15.82 11.93
N VAL A 874 42.68 16.01 12.94
CA VAL A 874 41.21 15.72 13.03
C VAL A 874 40.60 16.70 14.07
N PRO A 875 39.28 17.01 14.23
CA PRO A 875 38.04 17.07 13.39
C PRO A 875 37.49 18.56 13.36
N PRO A 876 36.18 18.95 13.26
CA PRO A 876 34.92 18.20 13.07
C PRO A 876 33.83 18.73 12.09
N GLY A 877 33.07 17.76 11.56
CA GLY A 877 31.61 17.71 11.34
C GLY A 877 30.80 18.94 10.87
N VAL A 878 30.28 18.85 9.64
CA VAL A 878 28.92 19.28 9.26
C VAL A 878 28.33 18.18 8.36
N GLY A 879 27.02 17.90 8.48
CA GLY A 879 26.34 16.93 7.63
C GLY A 879 26.05 17.48 6.23
N GLY A 880 26.18 16.63 5.21
CA GLY A 880 25.69 16.88 3.86
C GLY A 880 24.63 15.84 3.49
N GLU A 881 23.56 16.29 2.84
CA GLU A 881 22.48 15.44 2.36
C GLU A 881 23.00 14.38 1.40
N ARG A 882 22.41 13.18 1.45
CA ARG A 882 22.62 12.17 0.40
C ARG A 882 21.52 12.31 -0.63
N ASP A 883 21.92 12.37 -1.89
CA ASP A 883 21.07 12.66 -3.04
C ASP A 883 19.80 11.81 -3.08
N ALA A 884 18.69 12.46 -3.49
CA ALA A 884 17.46 11.76 -3.84
C ALA A 884 17.73 10.79 -5.02
N PRO A 885 17.11 9.59 -5.05
CA PRO A 885 17.34 8.63 -6.11
C PRO A 885 16.85 9.17 -7.46
N SER A 886 17.72 9.08 -8.47
CA SER A 886 17.43 9.40 -9.87
C SER A 886 16.23 8.61 -10.41
N PRO A 887 15.46 9.13 -11.38
CA PRO A 887 14.29 8.44 -11.91
C PRO A 887 14.66 7.08 -12.51
N GLU A 888 13.95 6.04 -12.07
CA GLU A 888 14.21 4.65 -12.45
C GLU A 888 14.14 4.45 -13.97
N LYS A 889 15.27 4.04 -14.57
CA LYS A 889 15.29 3.52 -15.94
C LYS A 889 14.59 2.16 -15.96
N ASN A 890 13.30 2.19 -16.30
CA ASN A 890 12.45 1.02 -16.45
C ASN A 890 12.78 0.20 -17.72
N GLY A 891 13.96 -0.41 -17.76
CA GLY A 891 14.33 -1.42 -18.75
C GLY A 891 13.80 -2.83 -18.41
N PRO A 892 13.84 -3.77 -19.36
CA PRO A 892 13.60 -5.19 -19.08
C PRO A 892 14.66 -5.75 -18.12
N LEU A 893 14.29 -6.77 -17.33
CA LEU A 893 15.20 -7.41 -16.39
C LEU A 893 16.28 -8.22 -17.15
N PRO A 894 17.52 -8.36 -16.61
CA PRO A 894 18.57 -9.16 -17.26
C PRO A 894 18.15 -10.60 -17.57
N SER A 895 17.31 -11.20 -16.72
CA SER A 895 16.72 -12.53 -16.91
C SER A 895 15.70 -12.60 -18.05
N GLU A 896 15.03 -11.50 -18.39
CA GLU A 896 14.13 -11.40 -19.54
C GLU A 896 14.92 -11.34 -20.85
N LEU A 897 16.05 -10.62 -20.86
CA LEU A 897 16.96 -10.48 -22.00
C LEU A 897 17.69 -11.79 -22.34
N GLU A 898 18.24 -12.50 -21.35
CA GLU A 898 18.85 -13.82 -21.57
C GLU A 898 17.85 -14.82 -22.18
N ALA A 899 16.62 -14.82 -21.65
CA ALA A 899 15.59 -15.75 -22.08
C ALA A 899 14.95 -15.34 -23.44
N LEU A 900 14.88 -14.04 -23.75
CA LEU A 900 14.57 -13.52 -25.09
C LEU A 900 15.62 -13.98 -26.13
N SER A 901 16.90 -13.85 -25.80
CA SER A 901 18.02 -14.28 -26.64
C SER A 901 17.95 -15.78 -26.97
N ALA A 902 17.65 -16.61 -25.97
CA ALA A 902 17.45 -18.05 -26.15
C ALA A 902 16.18 -18.41 -26.97
N ALA A 903 15.13 -17.59 -26.91
CA ALA A 903 13.88 -17.80 -27.63
C ALA A 903 13.92 -17.29 -29.09
N LEU A 904 14.69 -16.22 -29.37
CA LEU A 904 14.73 -15.52 -30.65
C LEU A 904 14.87 -16.43 -31.89
N PRO A 905 15.75 -17.47 -31.92
CA PRO A 905 15.92 -18.34 -33.09
C PRO A 905 14.75 -19.31 -33.31
N ARG A 906 13.85 -19.43 -32.32
CA ARG A 906 12.74 -20.39 -32.29
C ARG A 906 11.37 -19.75 -32.56
N LEU A 907 11.31 -18.42 -32.67
CA LEU A 907 10.06 -17.70 -32.93
C LEU A 907 9.61 -17.88 -34.38
N GLN A 908 8.39 -18.40 -34.55
CA GLN A 908 7.76 -18.62 -35.85
C GLN A 908 6.39 -17.91 -35.89
N GLY A 909 5.96 -17.50 -37.08
CA GLY A 909 4.67 -16.84 -37.31
C GLY A 909 4.59 -16.20 -38.71
N PRO A 910 3.42 -15.73 -39.16
CA PRO A 910 2.15 -15.63 -38.41
C PRO A 910 1.56 -17.00 -38.03
N VAL A 911 0.80 -17.03 -36.94
CA VAL A 911 0.22 -18.25 -36.34
C VAL A 911 -1.32 -18.29 -36.50
N LEU A 912 -1.90 -17.19 -36.99
CA LEU A 912 -3.32 -17.05 -37.27
C LEU A 912 -3.50 -16.29 -38.61
N GLU A 913 -4.36 -16.77 -39.50
CA GLU A 913 -4.74 -16.03 -40.72
C GLU A 913 -6.18 -15.53 -40.59
N LEU A 914 -6.38 -14.22 -40.42
CA LEU A 914 -7.71 -13.61 -40.40
C LEU A 914 -8.06 -13.04 -41.77
N ALA A 915 -9.27 -13.32 -42.24
CA ALA A 915 -9.84 -12.65 -43.41
C ALA A 915 -9.91 -11.13 -43.18
N GLU A 916 -9.68 -10.35 -44.23
CA GLU A 916 -9.59 -8.88 -44.16
C GLU A 916 -10.87 -8.24 -43.58
N GLY A 917 -12.04 -8.80 -43.92
CA GLY A 917 -13.35 -8.40 -43.39
C GLY A 917 -13.54 -8.65 -41.88
N THR A 918 -12.70 -9.46 -41.23
CA THR A 918 -12.67 -9.65 -39.77
C THR A 918 -11.52 -8.87 -39.15
N ARG A 919 -10.36 -8.84 -39.81
CA ARG A 919 -9.16 -8.15 -39.32
C ARG A 919 -9.35 -6.64 -39.21
N ARG A 920 -9.95 -6.00 -40.21
CA ARG A 920 -10.12 -4.54 -40.23
C ARG A 920 -11.02 -4.02 -39.09
N PRO A 921 -12.22 -4.61 -38.83
CA PRO A 921 -13.01 -4.26 -37.65
C PRO A 921 -12.26 -4.44 -36.33
N LEU A 922 -11.40 -5.46 -36.20
CA LEU A 922 -10.59 -5.66 -35.00
C LEU A 922 -9.47 -4.61 -34.86
N GLU A 923 -8.80 -4.20 -35.94
CA GLU A 923 -7.79 -3.13 -35.91
C GLU A 923 -8.40 -1.74 -35.63
N GLU A 924 -9.64 -1.50 -36.07
CA GLU A 924 -10.42 -0.31 -35.75
C GLU A 924 -10.89 -0.34 -34.29
N LEU A 925 -11.41 -1.47 -33.81
CA LEU A 925 -11.85 -1.61 -32.42
C LEU A 925 -10.68 -1.54 -31.43
N MET A 926 -9.51 -2.10 -31.77
CA MET A 926 -8.28 -1.96 -30.97
C MET A 926 -7.86 -0.49 -30.82
N MET A 927 -8.04 0.32 -31.86
CA MET A 927 -7.77 1.77 -31.80
C MET A 927 -8.73 2.50 -30.88
N GLU A 928 -10.03 2.19 -30.98
CA GLU A 928 -11.03 2.74 -30.08
C GLU A 928 -10.74 2.35 -28.62
N GLY A 929 -10.34 1.11 -28.36
CA GLY A 929 -9.93 0.64 -27.02
C GLY A 929 -8.69 1.38 -26.49
N ASP A 930 -7.74 1.69 -27.36
CA ASP A 930 -6.57 2.50 -27.02
C ASP A 930 -6.92 3.97 -26.73
N LEU A 931 -8.09 4.45 -27.13
CA LEU A 931 -8.65 5.78 -26.79
C LEU A 931 -9.65 5.75 -25.61
N LEU A 932 -9.99 4.58 -25.04
CA LEU A 932 -10.80 4.50 -23.83
C LEU A 932 -9.97 4.81 -22.59
N GLU A 933 -10.47 5.64 -21.68
CA GLU A 933 -9.85 5.86 -20.35
C GLU A 933 -10.16 4.73 -19.35
N VAL A 934 -10.51 3.55 -19.83
CA VAL A 934 -10.94 2.39 -19.04
C VAL A 934 -10.18 1.14 -19.50
N THR A 935 -9.66 0.36 -18.56
CA THR A 935 -9.04 -0.94 -18.83
C THR A 935 -10.11 -2.03 -18.92
N LEU A 936 -10.11 -2.78 -20.04
CA LEU A 936 -11.03 -3.89 -20.33
C LEU A 936 -10.22 -5.11 -20.82
N ASP A 937 -10.51 -6.30 -20.28
CA ASP A 937 -9.72 -7.51 -20.58
C ASP A 937 -9.90 -7.98 -22.04
N GLU A 938 -11.00 -7.60 -22.70
CA GLU A 938 -11.20 -7.82 -24.14
C GLU A 938 -10.17 -7.08 -25.01
N ALA A 939 -9.60 -5.96 -24.56
CA ALA A 939 -8.57 -5.22 -25.30
C ALA A 939 -7.28 -6.04 -25.43
N GLN A 940 -6.84 -6.71 -24.35
CA GLN A 940 -5.68 -7.61 -24.40
C GLN A 940 -5.96 -8.83 -25.28
N SER A 941 -7.21 -9.29 -25.32
CA SER A 941 -7.64 -10.43 -26.13
C SER A 941 -7.62 -10.11 -27.63
N ILE A 942 -8.15 -8.96 -28.03
CA ILE A 942 -8.06 -8.44 -29.41
C ILE A 942 -6.60 -8.19 -29.79
N TRP A 943 -5.80 -7.64 -28.89
CA TRP A 943 -4.40 -7.33 -29.14
C TRP A 943 -3.57 -8.58 -29.45
N ARG A 944 -3.62 -9.61 -28.59
CA ARG A 944 -2.95 -10.90 -28.80
C ARG A 944 -3.39 -11.58 -30.10
N LEU A 945 -4.68 -11.48 -30.44
CA LEU A 945 -5.23 -12.05 -31.67
C LEU A 945 -4.69 -11.33 -32.92
N LEU A 946 -4.64 -10.00 -32.93
CA LEU A 946 -4.03 -9.22 -34.01
C LEU A 946 -2.51 -9.46 -34.10
N GLN A 947 -1.84 -9.63 -32.96
CA GLN A 947 -0.41 -9.95 -32.90
C GLN A 947 -0.12 -11.33 -33.52
N ALA A 948 -0.94 -12.35 -33.24
CA ALA A 948 -0.83 -13.67 -33.84
C ALA A 948 -0.97 -13.70 -35.38
N THR A 949 -1.61 -12.68 -35.99
CA THR A 949 -1.68 -12.51 -37.46
C THR A 949 -0.48 -11.85 -38.12
N ARG A 950 0.53 -11.46 -37.33
CA ARG A 950 1.73 -10.77 -37.81
C ARG A 950 2.94 -11.73 -37.68
N PRO A 951 4.01 -11.54 -38.47
CA PRO A 951 5.28 -12.23 -38.17
C PRO A 951 5.85 -11.73 -36.83
N PRO A 952 6.66 -12.53 -36.12
CA PRO A 952 7.35 -12.08 -34.92
C PRO A 952 8.17 -10.80 -35.21
N PRO A 953 8.12 -9.77 -34.35
CA PRO A 953 8.86 -8.52 -34.56
C PRO A 953 10.35 -8.69 -34.25
N LEU A 954 11.04 -9.54 -35.03
CA LEU A 954 12.45 -9.91 -34.81
C LEU A 954 13.39 -8.70 -34.81
N ALA A 955 13.07 -7.64 -35.57
CA ALA A 955 13.82 -6.39 -35.53
C ALA A 955 13.71 -5.69 -34.15
N LEU A 956 12.50 -5.63 -33.57
CA LEU A 956 12.23 -5.08 -32.24
C LEU A 956 12.94 -5.88 -31.15
N PHE A 957 12.93 -7.21 -31.26
CA PHE A 957 13.56 -8.10 -30.28
C PHE A 957 15.09 -8.11 -30.37
N ARG A 958 15.68 -7.94 -31.56
CA ARG A 958 17.15 -7.75 -31.70
C ARG A 958 17.59 -6.41 -31.14
N LEU A 959 16.86 -5.35 -31.46
CA LEU A 959 17.00 -4.03 -30.87
C LEU A 959 17.06 -4.06 -29.33
N LEU A 960 16.09 -4.73 -28.69
CA LEU A 960 16.07 -4.90 -27.23
C LEU A 960 17.34 -5.58 -26.67
N LEU A 961 17.97 -6.48 -27.44
CA LEU A 961 19.23 -7.14 -27.09
C LEU A 961 20.49 -6.32 -27.43
N GLU A 962 20.37 -5.29 -28.27
CA GLU A 962 21.47 -4.42 -28.71
C GLU A 962 21.57 -3.12 -27.89
N ASP A 963 20.46 -2.63 -27.31
CA ASP A 963 20.35 -1.39 -26.52
C ASP A 963 20.46 -1.61 -24.99
N SER A 964 20.64 -2.86 -24.51
CA SER A 964 20.64 -3.26 -23.08
C SER A 964 22.01 -3.62 -22.51
#